data_AF-A0AAD1IN66-F1
#
_entry.id   AF-A0AAD1IN66-F1
#
_cell.length_a   1.000
_cell.length_b   1.000
_cell.length_c   1.000
_cell.angle_alpha   90.00
_cell.angle_beta   90.00
_cell.angle_gamma   90.00
#
_symmetry.space_group_name_H-M   'P 1'
#
loop_
_entity.id
_entity.type
_entity.pdbx_description
1 polymer ?
#
loop_
_entity_poly.entity_id
_entity_poly.type
_entity_poly.pdbx_seq_one_letter_code
_entity_poly.pdbx_strand_id
1 'polypeptide(L)'
;MRQRTLTGYLLMPRPKDLVKASLIPVTYAVGTVATGELSTHSVVRALVVLAAVELLIYPARYQWNDARGFVADQRHPDCAGRGRLPGPLCSARRNVAASSTVALLRLLCVPVLVIALPGLDLGGILTFAAVGVFGVAFVYEWLRSRFTGRDGRVPPPLRMGVLLIWLTVGAGYAVRGMIGLALAIDVTAHPALAIWAAVTLWAYGVAFVTSRWAVEATAFATADDGRVRFEARADQAREHLLVLIRWLPARLADPRLDVKRWAPLSQRTPAAAPWNVAMVTAGCAAAATGRWLCGPSSVTQWAAAATIGAAVTLAAVLTARRVRLLLVPVGAVLLTGYFHVTGCARPLLAVLPWVLIAAAYLFFSSRSLDALGRPGVMTAAVQRLCRATAKAVLGASTWKAMQHNVAEDAAADDDAPQPAELVDVAHQAAAAGAEVAMRWWADHRALEIQEKQGPRDLVSRADREAEDAIRAVLARLRPADGVLGEEGGTVDGTSGIRWVVDPIDGTTSYLYGRADWAVSVAAVRCSDDVVVAAAVVEPVLDRTTTAQRGHGTYCNGRRVTVNDVESLTHALIEINFGRDDQREIAGQMVHELGRCVRDLRRGGSAASALAHVATGTADAVWAPGLSPWDCAGGVLLVEEAGGSVGDLTGPSAGSWPATGDVLAAHPALWAQLRALLAPVYTITV
;
A
#
# COMPACT_ATOMS: atom_id res chain seq x y z
N MET A 1 -8.89 -9.33 -2.80
CA MET A 1 -9.52 -8.88 -4.06
C MET A 1 -8.55 -9.21 -5.18
N ARG A 2 -8.98 -9.80 -6.31
CA ARG A 2 -8.10 -10.02 -7.47
C ARG A 2 -7.47 -8.68 -7.91
N GLN A 3 -6.18 -8.65 -8.21
CA GLN A 3 -5.53 -7.47 -8.79
C GLN A 3 -6.13 -7.19 -10.18
N ARG A 4 -6.42 -5.92 -10.46
CA ARG A 4 -6.98 -5.50 -11.75
C ARG A 4 -5.87 -5.28 -12.77
N THR A 5 -6.07 -5.69 -14.01
CA THR A 5 -5.22 -5.27 -15.14
C THR A 5 -5.25 -3.75 -15.32
N LEU A 6 -4.27 -3.17 -16.02
CA LEU A 6 -4.28 -1.74 -16.34
C LEU A 6 -5.56 -1.38 -17.10
N THR A 7 -5.95 -2.17 -18.09
CA THR A 7 -7.21 -2.01 -18.84
C THR A 7 -8.43 -2.08 -17.93
N GLY A 8 -8.49 -3.07 -17.02
CA GLY A 8 -9.55 -3.19 -16.02
C GLY A 8 -9.58 -2.00 -15.04
N TYR A 9 -8.45 -1.44 -14.67
CA TYR A 9 -8.36 -0.21 -13.87
C TYR A 9 -8.86 1.02 -14.64
N LEU A 10 -8.43 1.19 -15.89
CA LEU A 10 -8.76 2.34 -16.72
C LEU A 10 -10.26 2.39 -17.04
N LEU A 11 -10.84 1.25 -17.41
CA LEU A 11 -12.21 1.18 -17.91
C LEU A 11 -13.25 1.00 -16.80
N MET A 12 -12.96 0.24 -15.73
CA MET A 12 -13.95 -0.07 -14.69
C MET A 12 -13.79 0.77 -13.42
N PRO A 13 -14.88 1.34 -12.88
CA PRO A 13 -14.85 2.00 -11.56
C PRO A 13 -14.48 0.99 -10.47
N ARG A 14 -13.77 1.44 -9.42
CA ARG A 14 -13.34 0.53 -8.34
C ARG A 14 -14.55 0.07 -7.52
N PRO A 15 -14.66 -1.23 -7.16
CA PRO A 15 -15.83 -1.71 -6.43
C PRO A 15 -15.99 -1.07 -5.05
N LYS A 16 -14.87 -0.63 -4.45
CA LYS A 16 -14.83 0.12 -3.20
C LYS A 16 -15.36 1.55 -3.31
N ASP A 17 -15.31 2.14 -4.51
CA ASP A 17 -15.79 3.50 -4.76
C ASP A 17 -17.29 3.52 -5.03
N LEU A 18 -17.85 2.44 -5.61
CA LEU A 18 -19.30 2.28 -5.85
C LEU A 18 -20.14 2.30 -4.57
N VAL A 19 -19.55 2.09 -3.39
CA VAL A 19 -20.27 2.27 -2.12
C VAL A 19 -20.79 3.70 -1.97
N LYS A 20 -20.04 4.68 -2.45
CA LYS A 20 -20.41 6.10 -2.36
C LYS A 20 -21.46 6.49 -3.39
N ALA A 21 -21.68 5.66 -4.40
CA ALA A 21 -22.68 5.89 -5.43
C ALA A 21 -24.12 5.84 -4.87
N SER A 22 -24.33 5.30 -3.66
CA SER A 22 -25.65 5.29 -3.02
C SER A 22 -26.11 6.66 -2.55
N LEU A 23 -25.21 7.66 -2.43
CA LEU A 23 -25.59 8.95 -1.88
C LEU A 23 -26.56 9.71 -2.79
N ILE A 24 -26.30 9.74 -4.11
CA ILE A 24 -27.18 10.40 -5.09
C ILE A 24 -28.57 9.75 -5.12
N PRO A 25 -28.72 8.42 -5.26
CA PRO A 25 -30.03 7.75 -5.19
C PRO A 25 -30.75 7.98 -3.87
N VAL A 26 -30.05 7.95 -2.74
CA VAL A 26 -30.68 8.16 -1.43
C VAL A 26 -31.19 9.59 -1.29
N THR A 27 -30.40 10.60 -1.64
CA THR A 27 -30.86 12.00 -1.53
C THR A 27 -31.92 12.34 -2.58
N TYR A 28 -31.86 11.73 -3.76
CA TYR A 28 -32.92 11.81 -4.76
C TYR A 28 -34.23 11.17 -4.26
N ALA A 29 -34.16 9.96 -3.68
CA ALA A 29 -35.33 9.29 -3.12
C ALA A 29 -35.95 10.08 -1.96
N VAL A 30 -35.12 10.62 -1.06
CA VAL A 30 -35.60 11.49 0.03
C VAL A 30 -36.28 12.73 -0.54
N GLY A 31 -35.70 13.36 -1.57
CA GLY A 31 -36.27 14.55 -2.19
C GLY A 31 -37.60 14.28 -2.91
N THR A 32 -37.68 13.21 -3.70
CA THR A 32 -38.88 12.82 -4.44
C THR A 32 -40.02 12.39 -3.52
N VAL A 33 -39.73 11.69 -2.42
CA VAL A 33 -40.76 11.35 -1.42
C VAL A 33 -41.24 12.60 -0.66
N ALA A 34 -40.40 13.64 -0.53
CA ALA A 34 -40.80 14.90 0.07
C ALA A 34 -41.75 15.69 -0.84
N THR A 35 -41.44 15.81 -2.13
CA THR A 35 -42.28 16.54 -3.09
C THR A 35 -43.50 15.74 -3.54
N GLY A 36 -43.42 14.41 -3.53
CA GLY A 36 -44.46 13.53 -4.11
C GLY A 36 -44.46 13.53 -5.64
N GLU A 37 -43.49 14.20 -6.27
CA GLU A 37 -43.37 14.34 -7.72
C GLU A 37 -42.37 13.31 -8.25
N LEU A 38 -42.87 12.35 -9.04
CA LEU A 38 -42.04 11.40 -9.76
C LEU A 38 -42.47 11.39 -11.22
N SER A 39 -41.60 11.90 -12.10
CA SER A 39 -41.80 11.85 -13.54
C SER A 39 -40.78 10.94 -14.20
N THR A 40 -41.18 10.26 -15.28
CA THR A 40 -40.25 9.46 -16.10
C THR A 40 -39.06 10.29 -16.55
N HIS A 41 -39.30 11.56 -16.87
CA HIS A 41 -38.25 12.51 -17.24
C HIS A 41 -37.23 12.73 -16.11
N SER A 42 -37.70 12.99 -14.88
CA SER A 42 -36.83 13.17 -13.71
C SER A 42 -36.02 11.91 -13.38
N VAL A 43 -36.64 10.73 -13.50
CA VAL A 43 -35.96 9.45 -13.26
C VAL A 43 -34.87 9.21 -14.30
N VAL A 44 -35.16 9.42 -15.59
CA VAL A 44 -34.16 9.28 -16.67
C VAL A 44 -33.02 10.29 -16.47
N ARG A 45 -33.33 11.55 -16.17
CA ARG A 45 -32.33 12.58 -15.85
C ARG A 45 -31.43 12.16 -14.68
N ALA A 46 -32.02 11.65 -13.60
CA ALA A 46 -31.28 11.19 -12.43
C ALA A 46 -30.37 10.00 -12.73
N LEU A 47 -30.83 9.03 -13.55
CA LEU A 47 -30.01 7.88 -13.97
C LEU A 47 -28.83 8.31 -14.85
N VAL A 48 -29.05 9.23 -15.79
CA VAL A 48 -27.99 9.74 -16.67
C VAL A 48 -26.96 10.55 -15.87
N VAL A 49 -27.41 11.42 -14.95
CA VAL A 49 -26.50 12.18 -14.08
C VAL A 49 -25.74 11.26 -13.13
N LEU A 50 -26.40 10.25 -12.55
CA LEU A 50 -25.73 9.23 -11.73
C LEU A 50 -24.63 8.52 -12.52
N ALA A 51 -24.93 8.08 -13.74
CA ALA A 51 -23.96 7.43 -14.61
C ALA A 51 -22.79 8.37 -14.96
N ALA A 52 -23.07 9.62 -15.34
CA ALA A 52 -22.03 10.60 -15.66
C ALA A 52 -21.13 10.89 -14.44
N VAL A 53 -21.71 11.09 -13.27
CA VAL A 53 -20.98 11.40 -12.04
C VAL A 53 -20.15 10.20 -11.58
N GLU A 54 -20.72 9.00 -11.57
CA GLU A 54 -20.07 7.80 -10.99
C GLU A 54 -19.18 7.03 -11.97
N LEU A 55 -19.37 7.20 -13.29
CA LEU A 55 -18.59 6.50 -14.33
C LEU A 55 -17.61 7.40 -15.08
N LEU A 56 -17.85 8.72 -15.14
CA LEU A 56 -16.98 9.68 -15.81
C LEU A 56 -16.24 10.56 -14.81
N ILE A 57 -16.96 11.39 -14.05
CA ILE A 57 -16.38 12.47 -13.24
C ILE A 57 -15.56 11.94 -12.06
N TYR A 58 -16.16 11.10 -11.19
CA TYR A 58 -15.45 10.56 -10.04
C TYR A 58 -14.30 9.62 -10.41
N PRO A 59 -14.46 8.68 -11.36
CA PRO A 59 -13.34 7.86 -11.82
C PRO A 59 -12.19 8.69 -12.39
N ALA A 60 -12.46 9.74 -13.17
CA ALA A 60 -11.42 10.67 -13.65
C ALA A 60 -10.71 11.36 -12.48
N ARG A 61 -11.47 11.85 -11.48
CA ARG A 61 -10.89 12.44 -10.26
C ARG A 61 -10.05 11.43 -9.46
N TYR A 62 -10.47 10.18 -9.38
CA TYR A 62 -9.70 9.14 -8.71
C TYR A 62 -8.40 8.83 -9.46
N GLN A 63 -8.46 8.69 -10.79
CA GLN A 63 -7.29 8.51 -11.64
C GLN A 63 -6.28 9.64 -11.50
N TRP A 64 -6.75 10.88 -11.38
CA TRP A 64 -5.91 12.05 -11.10
C TRP A 64 -5.18 11.94 -9.75
N ASN A 65 -5.90 11.59 -8.68
CA ASN A 65 -5.32 11.43 -7.35
C ASN A 65 -4.34 10.25 -7.29
N ASP A 66 -4.64 9.17 -7.99
CA ASP A 66 -3.83 7.95 -8.02
C ASP A 66 -2.50 8.21 -8.74
N ALA A 67 -2.50 9.04 -9.81
CA ALA A 67 -1.28 9.50 -10.46
C ALA A 67 -0.35 10.31 -9.53
N ARG A 68 -0.90 11.23 -8.72
CA ARG A 68 -0.13 12.05 -7.77
C ARG A 68 0.29 11.29 -6.50
N GLY A 69 -0.46 10.26 -6.11
CA GLY A 69 -0.25 9.49 -4.88
C GLY A 69 0.50 8.17 -5.06
N PHE A 70 0.88 7.83 -6.29
CA PHE A 70 1.35 6.50 -6.67
C PHE A 70 2.53 6.00 -5.82
N VAL A 71 3.59 6.79 -5.69
CA VAL A 71 4.80 6.41 -4.94
C VAL A 71 4.51 6.17 -3.44
N ALA A 72 3.70 7.05 -2.83
CA ALA A 72 3.34 6.95 -1.42
C ALA A 72 2.38 5.77 -1.13
N ASP A 73 1.57 5.36 -2.11
CA ASP A 73 0.68 4.22 -1.95
C ASP A 73 1.43 2.88 -2.08
N GLN A 74 2.52 2.82 -2.86
CA GLN A 74 3.39 1.64 -3.00
C GLN A 74 4.23 1.38 -1.74
N ARG A 75 4.68 2.43 -1.05
CA ARG A 75 5.48 2.32 0.20
C ARG A 75 4.66 2.09 1.47
N HIS A 76 3.34 1.98 1.36
CA HIS A 76 2.47 1.79 2.52
C HIS A 76 2.48 0.32 2.99
N PRO A 77 2.44 0.03 4.31
CA PRO A 77 2.42 -1.35 4.84
C PRO A 77 1.25 -2.24 4.38
N ASP A 78 0.21 -1.64 3.80
CA ASP A 78 -0.94 -2.31 3.17
C ASP A 78 -1.05 -1.95 1.67
N CYS A 79 0.08 -1.95 0.95
CA CYS A 79 0.14 -1.63 -0.48
C CYS A 79 -0.79 -2.54 -1.31
N ALA A 80 -0.89 -3.82 -0.94
CA ALA A 80 -1.75 -4.82 -1.56
C ALA A 80 -3.26 -4.48 -1.45
N GLY A 81 -3.70 -3.89 -0.33
CA GLY A 81 -5.08 -3.41 -0.15
C GLY A 81 -5.35 -2.06 -0.81
N ARG A 82 -4.30 -1.29 -1.13
CA ARG A 82 -4.42 0.06 -1.67
C ARG A 82 -4.62 0.10 -3.18
N GLY A 83 -3.92 -0.75 -3.94
CA GLY A 83 -4.21 -1.09 -5.35
C GLY A 83 -4.83 0.05 -6.18
N ARG A 84 -4.15 1.21 -6.21
CA ARG A 84 -4.70 2.44 -6.80
C ARG A 84 -4.38 2.56 -8.28
N LEU A 85 -3.13 2.36 -8.69
CA LEU A 85 -2.72 2.21 -10.09
C LEU A 85 -1.94 0.88 -10.18
N PRO A 86 -2.32 -0.08 -11.05
CA PRO A 86 -1.62 -1.35 -11.16
C PRO A 86 -0.25 -1.18 -11.84
N GLY A 87 0.71 -2.04 -11.47
CA GLY A 87 2.03 -2.12 -12.10
C GLY A 87 3.18 -1.61 -11.20
N PRO A 88 4.42 -2.10 -11.44
CA PRO A 88 5.61 -1.73 -10.68
C PRO A 88 6.02 -0.27 -10.92
N LEU A 89 6.83 0.29 -10.02
CA LEU A 89 7.32 1.68 -10.11
C LEU A 89 8.09 1.96 -11.42
N CYS A 90 8.73 0.96 -12.03
CA CYS A 90 9.42 1.13 -13.33
C CYS A 90 8.47 1.48 -14.48
N SER A 91 7.19 1.07 -14.42
CA SER A 91 6.16 1.41 -15.39
C SER A 91 5.37 2.68 -15.04
N ALA A 92 5.77 3.39 -13.97
CA ALA A 92 5.03 4.54 -13.43
C ALA A 92 4.67 5.57 -14.50
N ARG A 93 5.65 5.99 -15.31
CA ARG A 93 5.45 7.05 -16.31
C ARG A 93 4.39 6.65 -17.35
N ARG A 94 4.48 5.43 -17.88
CA ARG A 94 3.53 4.90 -18.87
C ARG A 94 2.13 4.75 -18.28
N ASN A 95 2.01 4.17 -17.08
CA ASN A 95 0.72 3.93 -16.44
C ASN A 95 0.06 5.23 -15.97
N VAL A 96 0.86 6.19 -15.50
CA VAL A 96 0.38 7.55 -15.16
C VAL A 96 -0.08 8.29 -16.41
N ALA A 97 0.66 8.21 -17.52
CA ALA A 97 0.23 8.80 -18.79
C ALA A 97 -1.10 8.19 -19.26
N ALA A 98 -1.21 6.86 -19.33
CA ALA A 98 -2.45 6.17 -19.71
C ALA A 98 -3.63 6.52 -18.78
N SER A 99 -3.41 6.54 -17.47
CA SER A 99 -4.41 6.96 -16.47
C SER A 99 -4.86 8.40 -16.67
N SER A 100 -3.94 9.30 -17.00
CA SER A 100 -4.22 10.72 -17.23
C SER A 100 -4.98 10.93 -18.53
N THR A 101 -4.61 10.22 -19.60
CA THR A 101 -5.32 10.25 -20.88
C THR A 101 -6.75 9.75 -20.74
N VAL A 102 -6.97 8.63 -20.06
CA VAL A 102 -8.33 8.10 -19.83
C VAL A 102 -9.15 9.02 -18.94
N ALA A 103 -8.53 9.64 -17.92
CA ALA A 103 -9.21 10.64 -17.11
C ALA A 103 -9.67 11.84 -17.96
N LEU A 104 -8.83 12.33 -18.87
CA LEU A 104 -9.18 13.40 -19.80
C LEU A 104 -10.32 12.99 -20.75
N LEU A 105 -10.23 11.79 -21.35
CA LEU A 105 -11.29 11.27 -22.24
C LEU A 105 -12.64 11.18 -21.52
N ARG A 106 -12.66 10.69 -20.27
CA ARG A 106 -13.88 10.66 -19.45
C ARG A 106 -14.47 12.06 -19.26
N LEU A 107 -13.64 13.06 -19.00
CA LEU A 107 -14.11 14.44 -18.85
C LEU A 107 -14.61 15.03 -20.16
N LEU A 108 -14.00 14.69 -21.29
CA LEU A 108 -14.48 15.09 -22.62
C LEU A 108 -15.82 14.45 -22.98
N CYS A 109 -16.15 13.27 -22.46
CA CYS A 109 -17.48 12.67 -22.63
C CYS A 109 -18.60 13.43 -21.90
N VAL A 110 -18.28 14.20 -20.85
CA VAL A 110 -19.29 14.95 -20.07
C VAL A 110 -20.01 16.01 -20.92
N PRO A 111 -19.34 16.94 -21.63
CA PRO A 111 -20.02 17.90 -22.51
C PRO A 111 -20.71 17.22 -23.69
N VAL A 112 -20.20 16.08 -24.18
CA VAL A 112 -20.87 15.30 -25.23
C VAL A 112 -22.26 14.83 -24.77
N LEU A 113 -22.43 14.42 -23.52
CA LEU A 113 -23.76 14.06 -22.98
C LEU A 113 -24.71 15.25 -22.96
N VAL A 114 -24.22 16.46 -22.62
CA VAL A 114 -25.02 17.68 -22.62
C VAL A 114 -25.51 18.02 -24.03
N ILE A 115 -24.63 17.88 -25.03
CA ILE A 115 -24.93 18.15 -26.44
C ILE A 115 -25.86 17.08 -27.03
N ALA A 116 -25.62 15.80 -26.73
CA ALA A 116 -26.37 14.68 -27.29
C ALA A 116 -27.77 14.51 -26.69
N LEU A 117 -27.99 14.98 -25.44
CA LEU A 117 -29.24 14.83 -24.71
C LEU A 117 -29.79 16.20 -24.26
N PRO A 118 -30.06 17.14 -25.19
CA PRO A 118 -30.47 18.50 -24.85
C PRO A 118 -31.80 18.53 -24.08
N GLY A 119 -32.67 17.54 -24.30
CA GLY A 119 -33.94 17.43 -23.60
C GLY A 119 -33.82 17.20 -22.09
N LEU A 120 -32.68 16.73 -21.57
CA LEU A 120 -32.50 16.39 -20.14
C LEU A 120 -31.92 17.53 -19.28
N ASP A 121 -31.62 18.69 -19.86
CA ASP A 121 -31.05 19.85 -19.16
C ASP A 121 -29.89 19.48 -18.19
N LEU A 122 -28.86 18.84 -18.74
CA LEU A 122 -27.75 18.28 -17.96
C LEU A 122 -26.65 19.30 -17.68
N GLY A 123 -26.62 20.43 -18.41
CA GLY A 123 -25.48 21.35 -18.44
C GLY A 123 -25.13 21.91 -17.06
N GLY A 124 -26.11 22.49 -16.36
CA GLY A 124 -25.87 23.10 -15.05
C GLY A 124 -25.41 22.09 -14.01
N ILE A 125 -26.07 20.94 -13.92
CA ILE A 125 -25.80 19.94 -12.87
C ILE A 125 -24.49 19.18 -13.10
N LEU A 126 -24.14 18.86 -14.35
CA LEU A 126 -22.87 18.22 -14.67
C LEU A 126 -21.69 19.19 -14.53
N THR A 127 -21.88 20.48 -14.85
CA THR A 127 -20.87 21.51 -14.59
C THR A 127 -20.63 21.67 -13.09
N PHE A 128 -21.69 21.78 -12.28
CA PHE A 128 -21.58 21.81 -10.83
C PHE A 128 -20.86 20.58 -10.29
N ALA A 129 -21.20 19.38 -10.80
CA ALA A 129 -20.54 18.15 -10.39
C ALA A 129 -19.05 18.14 -10.73
N ALA A 130 -18.67 18.50 -11.96
CA ALA A 130 -17.28 18.53 -12.39
C ALA A 130 -16.46 19.55 -11.61
N VAL A 131 -16.93 20.80 -11.53
CA VAL A 131 -16.26 21.89 -10.80
C VAL A 131 -16.18 21.58 -9.31
N GLY A 132 -17.27 21.10 -8.70
CA GLY A 132 -17.30 20.74 -7.28
C GLY A 132 -16.34 19.59 -6.96
N VAL A 133 -16.39 18.49 -7.73
CA VAL A 133 -15.55 17.31 -7.47
C VAL A 133 -14.06 17.60 -7.64
N PHE A 134 -13.68 18.30 -8.71
CA PHE A 134 -12.27 18.65 -8.95
C PHE A 134 -11.81 19.83 -8.08
N GLY A 135 -12.68 20.79 -7.78
CA GLY A 135 -12.38 21.90 -6.88
C GLY A 135 -12.05 21.39 -5.46
N VAL A 136 -12.89 20.52 -4.90
CA VAL A 136 -12.58 19.89 -3.60
C VAL A 136 -11.30 19.06 -3.67
N ALA A 137 -11.08 18.30 -4.75
CA ALA A 137 -9.86 17.52 -4.93
C ALA A 137 -8.61 18.39 -4.98
N PHE A 138 -8.66 19.51 -5.71
CA PHE A 138 -7.58 20.48 -5.81
C PHE A 138 -7.27 21.12 -4.47
N VAL A 139 -8.27 21.65 -3.77
CA VAL A 139 -8.08 22.28 -2.44
C VAL A 139 -7.52 21.27 -1.44
N TYR A 140 -8.05 20.05 -1.41
CA TYR A 140 -7.52 18.97 -0.56
C TYR A 140 -6.05 18.71 -0.85
N GLU A 141 -5.69 18.58 -2.13
CA GLU A 141 -4.33 18.25 -2.53
C GLU A 141 -3.35 19.41 -2.27
N TRP A 142 -3.78 20.65 -2.50
CA TRP A 142 -3.01 21.85 -2.20
C TRP A 142 -2.75 22.00 -0.69
N LEU A 143 -3.78 21.82 0.13
CA LEU A 143 -3.63 21.81 1.59
C LEU A 143 -2.70 20.68 2.02
N ARG A 144 -2.88 19.48 1.46
CA ARG A 144 -2.04 18.32 1.77
C ARG A 144 -0.57 18.58 1.42
N SER A 145 -0.26 19.06 0.23
CA SER A 145 1.13 19.29 -0.19
C SER A 145 1.83 20.37 0.64
N ARG A 146 1.08 21.33 1.19
CA ARG A 146 1.65 22.46 1.93
C ARG A 146 1.73 22.24 3.43
N PHE A 147 0.79 21.48 3.99
CA PHE A 147 0.61 21.34 5.44
C PHE A 147 0.82 19.92 5.95
N THR A 148 1.32 19.00 5.12
CA THR A 148 1.65 17.65 5.55
C THR A 148 3.07 17.26 5.13
N GLY A 149 3.87 16.75 6.07
CA GLY A 149 5.13 16.05 5.83
C GLY A 149 6.41 16.91 5.92
N ARG A 150 7.01 16.98 7.13
CA ARG A 150 8.47 17.15 7.42
C ARG A 150 8.91 16.64 8.81
N ASP A 151 8.01 16.18 9.68
CA ASP A 151 8.33 15.83 11.07
C ASP A 151 8.49 14.31 11.29
N GLY A 152 9.56 13.90 11.97
CA GLY A 152 9.78 12.51 12.42
C GLY A 152 9.05 12.12 13.71
N ARG A 153 8.14 12.95 14.22
CA ARG A 153 7.43 12.73 15.49
C ARG A 153 6.03 12.14 15.26
N VAL A 154 5.68 11.08 15.97
CA VAL A 154 4.35 10.45 15.94
C VAL A 154 3.68 10.47 17.33
N PRO A 155 2.42 10.94 17.47
CA PRO A 155 1.64 11.70 16.49
C PRO A 155 2.05 13.19 16.47
N PRO A 156 2.18 13.80 15.27
CA PRO A 156 2.61 15.18 15.12
C PRO A 156 1.61 16.18 15.74
N PRO A 157 2.03 17.41 16.08
CA PRO A 157 1.15 18.43 16.66
C PRO A 157 0.00 18.78 15.73
N LEU A 158 -1.18 19.05 16.30
CA LEU A 158 -2.33 19.47 15.52
C LEU A 158 -2.10 20.89 14.99
N ARG A 159 -2.11 21.03 13.66
CA ARG A 159 -1.93 22.31 12.95
C ARG A 159 -3.24 22.72 12.27
N MET A 160 -3.42 24.04 12.09
CA MET A 160 -4.58 24.58 11.37
C MET A 160 -4.73 23.97 9.96
N GLY A 161 -3.61 23.76 9.25
CA GLY A 161 -3.65 23.12 7.93
C GLY A 161 -4.24 21.71 7.94
N VAL A 162 -3.99 20.92 8.99
CA VAL A 162 -4.57 19.58 9.15
C VAL A 162 -6.08 19.67 9.41
N LEU A 163 -6.53 20.63 10.23
CA LEU A 163 -7.96 20.89 10.43
C LEU A 163 -8.65 21.27 9.12
N LEU A 164 -8.05 22.15 8.32
CA LEU A 164 -8.59 22.54 7.01
C LEU A 164 -8.71 21.33 6.06
N ILE A 165 -7.75 20.40 6.09
CA ILE A 165 -7.85 19.15 5.32
C ILE A 165 -9.10 18.35 5.75
N TRP A 166 -9.33 18.21 7.06
CA TRP A 166 -10.48 17.48 7.59
C TRP A 166 -11.82 18.14 7.23
N LEU A 167 -11.90 19.47 7.24
CA LEU A 167 -13.10 20.19 6.82
C LEU A 167 -13.34 20.10 5.31
N THR A 168 -12.26 20.13 4.51
CA THR A 168 -12.33 20.07 3.05
C THR A 168 -12.90 18.74 2.55
N VAL A 169 -12.54 17.61 3.18
CA VAL A 169 -13.05 16.30 2.75
C VAL A 169 -14.56 16.14 2.93
N GLY A 170 -15.17 16.89 3.86
CA GLY A 170 -16.62 16.95 4.02
C GLY A 170 -17.33 17.53 2.80
N ALA A 171 -16.72 18.53 2.13
CA ALA A 171 -17.32 19.19 0.98
C ALA A 171 -17.57 18.23 -0.19
N GLY A 172 -16.76 17.18 -0.33
CA GLY A 172 -16.97 16.15 -1.34
C GLY A 172 -18.28 15.36 -1.14
N TYR A 173 -18.76 15.20 0.10
CA TYR A 173 -20.06 14.56 0.39
C TYR A 173 -21.23 15.52 0.18
N ALA A 174 -21.04 16.80 0.52
CA ALA A 174 -22.01 17.85 0.20
C ALA A 174 -22.25 17.96 -1.30
N VAL A 175 -21.18 18.10 -2.11
CA VAL A 175 -21.29 18.13 -3.59
C VAL A 175 -22.07 16.92 -4.10
N ARG A 176 -21.68 15.71 -3.68
CA ARG A 176 -22.30 14.46 -4.15
C ARG A 176 -23.77 14.32 -3.74
N GLY A 177 -24.10 14.58 -2.48
CA GLY A 177 -25.47 14.42 -1.99
C GLY A 177 -26.41 15.53 -2.49
N MET A 178 -25.90 16.76 -2.64
CA MET A 178 -26.67 17.87 -3.18
C MET A 178 -27.03 17.68 -4.65
N ILE A 179 -26.22 16.97 -5.45
CA ILE A 179 -26.59 16.57 -6.82
C ILE A 179 -27.88 15.73 -6.79
N GLY A 180 -27.96 14.71 -5.93
CA GLY A 180 -29.17 13.89 -5.83
C GLY A 180 -30.39 14.66 -5.34
N LEU A 181 -30.21 15.59 -4.40
CA LEU A 181 -31.30 16.45 -3.94
C LEU A 181 -31.78 17.42 -5.05
N ALA A 182 -30.84 18.05 -5.76
CA ALA A 182 -31.13 18.99 -6.86
C ALA A 182 -31.76 18.32 -8.09
N LEU A 183 -31.61 17.00 -8.23
CA LEU A 183 -32.32 16.22 -9.23
C LEU A 183 -33.80 16.00 -8.88
N ALA A 184 -34.14 16.03 -7.59
CA ALA A 184 -35.47 15.75 -7.08
C ALA A 184 -36.28 17.02 -6.75
N ILE A 185 -35.60 18.09 -6.32
CA ILE A 185 -36.21 19.33 -5.84
C ILE A 185 -35.48 20.52 -6.43
N ASP A 186 -36.24 21.58 -6.78
CA ASP A 186 -35.65 22.89 -7.02
C ASP A 186 -35.09 23.48 -5.71
N VAL A 187 -33.79 23.28 -5.51
CA VAL A 187 -33.03 23.78 -4.36
C VAL A 187 -32.97 25.31 -4.30
N THR A 188 -33.17 26.00 -5.43
CA THR A 188 -33.16 27.47 -5.47
C THR A 188 -34.45 28.06 -4.91
N ALA A 189 -35.57 27.38 -5.13
CA ALA A 189 -36.85 27.70 -4.49
C ALA A 189 -36.88 27.34 -2.98
N HIS A 190 -35.98 26.46 -2.52
CA HIS A 190 -35.94 25.96 -1.14
C HIS A 190 -34.57 26.19 -0.47
N PRO A 191 -34.10 27.45 -0.33
CA PRO A 191 -32.73 27.73 0.09
C PRO A 191 -32.41 27.24 1.51
N ALA A 192 -33.37 27.30 2.43
CA ALA A 192 -33.19 26.81 3.80
C ALA A 192 -32.96 25.28 3.83
N LEU A 193 -33.77 24.53 3.08
CA LEU A 193 -33.58 23.08 2.92
C LEU A 193 -32.21 22.79 2.31
N ALA A 194 -31.84 23.50 1.24
CA ALA A 194 -30.56 23.31 0.57
C ALA A 194 -29.37 23.54 1.50
N ILE A 195 -29.40 24.62 2.31
CA ILE A 195 -28.36 24.94 3.28
C ILE A 195 -28.26 23.84 4.34
N TRP A 196 -29.37 23.47 4.98
CA TRP A 196 -29.35 22.45 6.03
C TRP A 196 -28.95 21.07 5.51
N ALA A 197 -29.40 20.69 4.32
CA ALA A 197 -28.98 19.46 3.66
C ALA A 197 -27.48 19.48 3.34
N ALA A 198 -26.96 20.59 2.81
CA ALA A 198 -25.54 20.75 2.53
C ALA A 198 -24.69 20.66 3.81
N VAL A 199 -25.09 21.33 4.90
CA VAL A 199 -24.42 21.24 6.21
C VAL A 199 -24.48 19.81 6.76
N THR A 200 -25.63 19.14 6.65
CA THR A 200 -25.79 17.75 7.07
C THR A 200 -24.80 16.83 6.35
N LEU A 201 -24.77 16.90 5.02
CA LEU A 201 -23.90 16.08 4.18
C LEU A 201 -22.42 16.43 4.37
N TRP A 202 -22.10 17.71 4.55
CA TRP A 202 -20.75 18.18 4.83
C TRP A 202 -20.24 17.65 6.16
N ALA A 203 -20.98 17.88 7.24
CA ALA A 203 -20.63 17.44 8.59
C ALA A 203 -20.54 15.90 8.66
N TYR A 204 -21.49 15.20 8.04
CA TYR A 204 -21.43 13.75 7.89
C TYR A 204 -20.16 13.31 7.15
N GLY A 205 -19.80 13.97 6.06
CA GLY A 205 -18.59 13.70 5.29
C GLY A 205 -17.32 13.87 6.13
N VAL A 206 -17.22 14.95 6.91
CA VAL A 206 -16.11 15.16 7.85
C VAL A 206 -16.06 14.02 8.86
N ALA A 207 -17.19 13.71 9.50
CA ALA A 207 -17.27 12.66 10.50
C ALA A 207 -16.88 11.29 9.94
N PHE A 208 -17.39 10.97 8.75
CA PHE A 208 -17.15 9.72 8.06
C PHE A 208 -15.69 9.56 7.64
N VAL A 209 -15.09 10.58 7.04
CA VAL A 209 -13.70 10.47 6.55
C VAL A 209 -12.71 10.46 7.71
N THR A 210 -12.89 11.30 8.73
CA THR A 210 -11.99 11.32 9.89
C THR A 210 -12.11 10.06 10.75
N SER A 211 -13.31 9.52 10.96
CA SER A 211 -13.48 8.22 11.63
C SER A 211 -12.81 7.08 10.85
N ARG A 212 -13.00 7.04 9.52
CA ARG A 212 -12.33 6.06 8.67
C ARG A 212 -10.82 6.18 8.73
N TRP A 213 -10.26 7.38 8.63
CA TRP A 213 -8.83 7.61 8.74
C TRP A 213 -8.27 7.24 10.12
N ALA A 214 -9.02 7.49 11.18
CA ALA A 214 -8.62 7.06 12.52
C ALA A 214 -8.50 5.53 12.61
N VAL A 215 -9.44 4.78 12.01
CA VAL A 215 -9.33 3.32 11.92
C VAL A 215 -8.19 2.90 10.98
N GLU A 216 -8.01 3.56 9.83
CA GLU A 216 -6.88 3.28 8.93
C GLU A 216 -5.52 3.52 9.60
N ALA A 217 -5.42 4.47 10.54
CA ALA A 217 -4.22 4.74 11.32
C ALA A 217 -3.81 3.58 12.25
N THR A 218 -4.73 2.68 12.59
CA THR A 218 -4.41 1.47 13.36
C THR A 218 -3.57 0.46 12.57
N ALA A 219 -3.38 0.66 11.26
CA ALA A 219 -2.41 -0.12 10.48
C ALA A 219 -0.96 0.05 11.00
N PHE A 220 -0.69 1.14 11.71
CA PHE A 220 0.60 1.45 12.35
C PHE A 220 0.62 1.13 13.85
N ALA A 221 -0.38 0.40 14.34
CA ALA A 221 -0.50 0.09 15.75
C ALA A 221 0.00 -1.32 16.06
N THR A 222 0.74 -1.44 17.16
CA THR A 222 1.14 -2.69 17.81
C THR A 222 0.50 -2.73 19.20
N ALA A 223 0.29 -3.94 19.73
CA ALA A 223 -0.22 -4.11 21.09
C ALA A 223 0.73 -4.99 21.89
N ASP A 224 1.03 -4.53 23.11
CA ASP A 224 1.85 -5.23 24.09
C ASP A 224 1.11 -5.17 25.45
N ASP A 225 0.79 -6.34 26.00
CA ASP A 225 -0.05 -6.51 27.21
C ASP A 225 -1.33 -5.63 27.20
N GLY A 226 -2.01 -5.60 26.05
CA GLY A 226 -3.23 -4.81 25.83
C GLY A 226 -3.01 -3.29 25.76
N ARG A 227 -1.80 -2.75 25.93
CA ARG A 227 -1.48 -1.35 25.63
C ARG A 227 -1.18 -1.19 24.14
N VAL A 228 -1.82 -0.21 23.52
CA VAL A 228 -1.64 0.07 22.09
C VAL A 228 -0.55 1.12 21.92
N ARG A 229 0.49 0.79 21.16
CA ARG A 229 1.54 1.72 20.70
C ARG A 229 1.38 1.96 19.21
N PHE A 230 1.70 3.16 18.76
CA PHE A 230 1.60 3.54 17.35
C PHE A 230 2.98 3.97 16.86
N GLU A 231 3.50 3.28 15.86
CA GLU A 231 4.83 3.51 15.30
C GLU A 231 4.71 3.58 13.77
N ALA A 232 5.07 4.73 13.20
CA ALA A 232 5.07 4.96 11.76
C ALA A 232 6.32 5.77 11.39
N ARG A 233 7.01 5.37 10.31
CA ARG A 233 8.11 6.18 9.76
C ARG A 233 7.55 7.45 9.08
N ALA A 234 8.36 8.50 9.04
CA ALA A 234 7.96 9.81 8.51
C ALA A 234 7.54 9.75 7.01
N ASP A 235 8.00 8.75 6.28
CA ASP A 235 7.73 8.50 4.86
C ASP A 235 6.59 7.49 4.61
N GLN A 236 6.11 6.80 5.64
CA GLN A 236 5.12 5.73 5.51
C GLN A 236 3.66 6.21 5.63
N ALA A 237 3.42 7.22 6.46
CA ALA A 237 2.07 7.61 6.88
C ALA A 237 1.80 9.11 6.71
N ARG A 238 0.56 9.44 6.34
CA ARG A 238 0.17 10.84 6.11
C ARG A 238 -0.14 11.53 7.44
N GLU A 239 0.47 12.69 7.67
CA GLU A 239 0.34 13.50 8.90
C GLU A 239 -1.13 13.69 9.34
N HIS A 240 -1.99 14.13 8.42
CA HIS A 240 -3.40 14.39 8.69
C HIS A 240 -4.22 13.17 9.12
N LEU A 241 -3.70 11.96 8.92
CA LEU A 241 -4.30 10.72 9.40
C LEU A 241 -3.71 10.32 10.76
N LEU A 242 -2.38 10.40 10.93
CA LEU A 242 -1.72 10.02 12.19
C LEU A 242 -2.16 10.86 13.39
N VAL A 243 -2.41 12.16 13.18
CA VAL A 243 -2.86 13.06 14.26
C VAL A 243 -4.15 12.56 14.93
N LEU A 244 -4.99 11.82 14.20
CA LEU A 244 -6.27 11.29 14.69
C LEU A 244 -6.11 10.23 15.80
N ILE A 245 -4.94 9.61 15.90
CA ILE A 245 -4.61 8.62 16.94
C ILE A 245 -4.77 9.21 18.35
N ARG A 246 -4.58 10.52 18.52
CA ARG A 246 -4.70 11.24 19.80
C ARG A 246 -6.06 11.06 20.49
N TRP A 247 -7.09 10.71 19.73
CA TRP A 247 -8.44 10.49 20.24
C TRP A 247 -8.86 9.01 20.27
N LEU A 248 -7.95 8.09 19.92
CA LEU A 248 -8.19 6.65 20.04
C LEU A 248 -7.89 6.16 21.46
N PRO A 249 -8.54 5.06 21.92
CA PRO A 249 -8.22 4.46 23.20
C PRO A 249 -6.78 3.94 23.24
N ALA A 250 -6.08 4.15 24.36
CA ALA A 250 -4.70 3.69 24.55
C ALA A 250 -4.58 2.20 24.92
N ARG A 251 -5.71 1.52 25.15
CA ARG A 251 -5.76 0.10 25.52
C ARG A 251 -6.82 -0.65 24.73
N LEU A 252 -6.53 -1.91 24.44
CA LEU A 252 -7.49 -2.85 23.88
C LEU A 252 -8.55 -3.17 24.94
N ALA A 253 -9.78 -3.43 24.47
CA ALA A 253 -10.84 -3.94 25.34
C ALA A 253 -10.59 -5.40 25.75
N ASP A 254 -9.87 -6.15 24.91
CA ASP A 254 -9.41 -7.51 25.15
C ASP A 254 -7.91 -7.57 24.78
N PRO A 255 -7.00 -7.81 25.74
CA PRO A 255 -5.56 -7.89 25.48
C PRO A 255 -5.15 -8.98 24.48
N ARG A 256 -6.00 -10.01 24.27
CA ARG A 256 -5.74 -11.11 23.34
C ARG A 256 -6.16 -10.79 21.89
N LEU A 257 -6.83 -9.65 21.68
CA LEU A 257 -7.36 -9.29 20.38
C LEU A 257 -6.26 -8.75 19.46
N ASP A 258 -6.17 -9.31 18.25
CA ASP A 258 -5.35 -8.73 17.18
C ASP A 258 -5.79 -7.28 16.90
N VAL A 259 -4.81 -6.37 16.87
CA VAL A 259 -5.01 -4.94 16.57
C VAL A 259 -5.73 -4.72 15.24
N LYS A 260 -5.53 -5.58 14.22
CA LYS A 260 -6.25 -5.48 12.94
C LYS A 260 -7.76 -5.75 13.07
N ARG A 261 -8.15 -6.51 14.09
CA ARG A 261 -9.55 -6.82 14.42
C ARG A 261 -10.14 -5.87 15.46
N TRP A 262 -9.34 -5.00 16.04
CA TRP A 262 -9.79 -3.99 16.97
C TRP A 262 -10.69 -2.95 16.29
N ALA A 263 -11.85 -2.69 16.88
CA ALA A 263 -12.79 -1.65 16.46
C ALA A 263 -12.72 -0.47 17.45
N PRO A 264 -11.75 0.46 17.30
CA PRO A 264 -11.45 1.46 18.33
C PRO A 264 -12.61 2.42 18.58
N LEU A 265 -13.39 2.75 17.55
CA LEU A 265 -14.52 3.69 17.63
C LEU A 265 -15.78 3.09 18.29
N SER A 266 -15.78 1.79 18.54
CA SER A 266 -16.86 1.12 19.27
C SER A 266 -16.75 1.36 20.78
N GLN A 267 -15.58 1.78 21.23
CA GLN A 267 -15.29 2.15 22.61
C GLN A 267 -15.61 3.64 22.83
N ARG A 268 -15.47 4.09 24.09
CA ARG A 268 -15.63 5.51 24.42
C ARG A 268 -14.46 6.30 23.84
N THR A 269 -14.78 7.29 23.01
CA THR A 269 -13.83 8.27 22.47
C THR A 269 -14.20 9.66 23.00
N PRO A 270 -13.25 10.59 23.14
CA PRO A 270 -13.55 11.92 23.66
C PRO A 270 -14.59 12.65 22.80
N ALA A 271 -15.45 13.46 23.45
CA ALA A 271 -16.43 14.28 22.74
C ALA A 271 -15.77 15.23 21.73
N ALA A 272 -14.57 15.73 22.07
CA ALA A 272 -13.76 16.62 21.26
C ALA A 272 -13.07 15.93 20.06
N ALA A 273 -13.23 14.62 19.88
CA ALA A 273 -12.71 13.95 18.70
C ALA A 273 -13.37 14.52 17.44
N PRO A 274 -12.62 14.77 16.35
CA PRO A 274 -13.13 15.49 15.19
C PRO A 274 -14.34 14.79 14.55
N TRP A 275 -14.34 13.45 14.53
CA TRP A 275 -15.49 12.68 14.02
C TRP A 275 -16.73 12.79 14.91
N ASN A 276 -16.55 12.93 16.23
CA ASN A 276 -17.65 13.04 17.18
C ASN A 276 -18.29 14.43 17.10
N VAL A 277 -17.48 15.50 17.08
CA VAL A 277 -17.96 16.88 16.88
C VAL A 277 -18.74 16.96 15.57
N ALA A 278 -18.15 16.49 14.47
CA ALA A 278 -18.79 16.51 13.16
C ALA A 278 -20.06 15.65 13.12
N MET A 279 -20.12 14.52 13.85
CA MET A 279 -21.32 13.69 13.90
C MET A 279 -22.46 14.39 14.66
N VAL A 280 -22.18 15.08 15.76
CA VAL A 280 -23.19 15.87 16.49
C VAL A 280 -23.69 17.02 15.62
N THR A 281 -22.81 17.70 14.89
CA THR A 281 -23.20 18.71 13.89
C THR A 281 -24.06 18.11 12.79
N ALA A 282 -23.73 16.91 12.29
CA ALA A 282 -24.53 16.22 11.29
C ALA A 282 -25.91 15.83 11.82
N GLY A 283 -26.01 15.33 13.06
CA GLY A 283 -27.29 15.01 13.69
C GLY A 283 -28.16 16.26 13.92
N CYS A 284 -27.56 17.36 14.37
CA CYS A 284 -28.20 18.66 14.49
C CYS A 284 -28.80 19.12 13.14
N ALA A 285 -27.96 19.16 12.11
CA ALA A 285 -28.36 19.60 10.79
C ALA A 285 -29.35 18.64 10.11
N ALA A 286 -29.24 17.33 10.35
CA ALA A 286 -30.13 16.33 9.76
C ALA A 286 -31.56 16.46 10.30
N ALA A 287 -31.73 16.74 11.59
CA ALA A 287 -33.04 16.98 12.17
C ALA A 287 -33.67 18.29 11.63
N ALA A 288 -32.86 19.34 11.47
CA ALA A 288 -33.32 20.57 10.80
C ALA A 288 -33.68 20.34 9.33
N THR A 289 -32.87 19.58 8.59
CA THR A 289 -33.13 19.18 7.20
C THR A 289 -34.46 18.44 7.10
N GLY A 290 -34.68 17.48 8.00
CA GLY A 290 -35.94 16.77 8.16
C GLY A 290 -37.16 17.67 8.32
N ARG A 291 -37.02 18.70 9.16
CA ARG A 291 -38.08 19.69 9.36
C ARG A 291 -38.41 20.46 8.08
N TRP A 292 -37.38 20.91 7.36
CA TRP A 292 -37.55 21.65 6.10
C TRP A 292 -38.04 20.78 4.93
N LEU A 293 -37.85 19.45 4.97
CA LEU A 293 -38.41 18.52 3.99
C LEU A 293 -39.95 18.42 4.08
N CYS A 294 -40.55 18.68 5.24
CA CYS A 294 -42.00 18.69 5.43
C CYS A 294 -42.66 20.01 4.98
N GLY A 295 -41.89 21.00 4.53
CA GLY A 295 -42.38 22.34 4.18
C GLY A 295 -41.78 23.46 5.05
N PRO A 296 -42.35 24.68 4.97
CA PRO A 296 -41.85 25.84 5.71
C PRO A 296 -41.85 25.62 7.22
N SER A 297 -40.82 26.14 7.90
CA SER A 297 -40.66 26.00 9.33
C SER A 297 -40.35 27.34 10.00
N SER A 298 -40.94 27.56 11.18
CA SER A 298 -40.53 28.68 12.04
C SER A 298 -39.13 28.45 12.61
N VAL A 299 -38.50 29.52 13.11
CA VAL A 299 -37.20 29.46 13.81
C VAL A 299 -37.25 28.52 15.00
N THR A 300 -38.30 28.62 15.81
CA THR A 300 -38.49 27.77 17.00
C THR A 300 -38.61 26.29 16.62
N GLN A 301 -39.29 25.99 15.52
CA GLN A 301 -39.53 24.61 15.09
C GLN A 301 -38.25 23.91 14.60
N TRP A 302 -37.49 24.53 13.69
CA TRP A 302 -36.26 23.89 13.22
C TRP A 302 -35.16 23.91 14.29
N ALA A 303 -35.10 24.95 15.15
CA ALA A 303 -34.13 25.03 16.23
C ALA A 303 -34.37 23.97 17.31
N ALA A 304 -35.63 23.70 17.67
CA ALA A 304 -35.95 22.62 18.59
C ALA A 304 -35.66 21.24 17.97
N ALA A 305 -36.00 21.01 16.69
CA ALA A 305 -35.60 19.78 15.99
C ALA A 305 -34.08 19.57 16.00
N ALA A 306 -33.33 20.62 15.66
CA ALA A 306 -31.87 20.64 15.69
C ALA A 306 -31.31 20.33 17.09
N THR A 307 -31.91 20.91 18.13
CA THR A 307 -31.49 20.70 19.54
C THR A 307 -31.73 19.25 19.97
N ILE A 308 -32.91 18.68 19.68
CA ILE A 308 -33.22 17.28 19.96
C ILE A 308 -32.26 16.36 19.20
N GLY A 309 -32.07 16.62 17.90
CA GLY A 309 -31.16 15.86 17.05
C GLY A 309 -29.72 15.89 17.55
N ALA A 310 -29.23 17.05 17.98
CA ALA A 310 -27.91 17.24 18.57
C ALA A 310 -27.77 16.49 19.90
N ALA A 311 -28.74 16.67 20.82
CA ALA A 311 -28.71 16.06 22.15
C ALA A 311 -28.71 14.53 22.09
N VAL A 312 -29.56 13.93 21.26
CA VAL A 312 -29.60 12.46 21.14
C VAL A 312 -28.34 11.93 20.45
N THR A 313 -27.82 12.64 19.44
CA THR A 313 -26.56 12.23 18.79
C THR A 313 -25.39 12.33 19.75
N LEU A 314 -25.32 13.39 20.57
CA LEU A 314 -24.31 13.55 21.61
C LEU A 314 -24.41 12.43 22.65
N ALA A 315 -25.63 12.08 23.11
CA ALA A 315 -25.83 10.96 24.02
C ALA A 315 -25.35 9.63 23.40
N ALA A 316 -25.61 9.39 22.11
CA ALA A 316 -25.13 8.21 21.39
C ALA A 316 -23.58 8.17 21.28
N VAL A 317 -22.96 9.34 21.09
CA VAL A 317 -21.50 9.50 21.00
C VAL A 317 -20.82 9.21 22.36
N LEU A 318 -21.36 9.74 23.45
CA LEU A 318 -20.76 9.65 24.79
C LEU A 318 -20.95 8.29 25.47
N THR A 319 -21.85 7.45 24.97
CA THR A 319 -22.21 6.18 25.59
C THR A 319 -21.48 4.98 24.98
N ALA A 320 -21.46 3.87 25.73
CA ALA A 320 -20.89 2.61 25.28
C ALA A 320 -21.78 1.94 24.22
N ARG A 321 -21.18 1.10 23.35
CA ARG A 321 -21.83 0.46 22.21
C ARG A 321 -23.21 -0.16 22.51
N ARG A 322 -23.36 -0.90 23.62
CA ARG A 322 -24.62 -1.58 23.97
C ARG A 322 -25.77 -0.58 24.16
N VAL A 323 -25.50 0.56 24.80
CA VAL A 323 -26.48 1.63 25.02
C VAL A 323 -26.71 2.42 23.74
N ARG A 324 -25.66 2.66 22.95
CA ARG A 324 -25.74 3.37 21.67
C ARG A 324 -26.75 2.76 20.70
N LEU A 325 -26.85 1.42 20.65
CA LEU A 325 -27.81 0.70 19.81
C LEU A 325 -29.27 0.97 20.22
N LEU A 326 -29.52 1.27 21.50
CA LEU A 326 -30.85 1.60 22.03
C LEU A 326 -31.18 3.09 21.85
N LEU A 327 -30.18 3.97 21.85
CA LEU A 327 -30.40 5.42 21.73
C LEU A 327 -30.87 5.87 20.35
N VAL A 328 -30.49 5.16 19.29
CA VAL A 328 -30.94 5.49 17.93
C VAL A 328 -32.45 5.33 17.74
N PRO A 329 -33.08 4.19 18.08
CA PRO A 329 -34.54 4.08 17.99
C PRO A 329 -35.25 5.04 18.95
N VAL A 330 -34.72 5.28 20.16
CA VAL A 330 -35.28 6.28 21.08
C VAL A 330 -35.24 7.69 20.46
N GLY A 331 -34.12 8.07 19.84
CA GLY A 331 -33.99 9.34 19.12
C GLY A 331 -34.97 9.48 17.97
N ALA A 332 -35.16 8.41 17.19
CA ALA A 332 -36.12 8.38 16.10
C ALA A 332 -37.55 8.58 16.62
N VAL A 333 -37.92 7.94 17.74
CA VAL A 333 -39.24 8.12 18.38
C VAL A 333 -39.41 9.55 18.88
N LEU A 334 -38.41 10.11 19.57
CA LEU A 334 -38.46 11.49 20.08
C LEU A 334 -38.64 12.52 18.96
N LEU A 335 -37.84 12.41 17.90
CA LEU A 335 -37.94 13.30 16.74
C LEU A 335 -39.26 13.11 15.98
N THR A 336 -39.71 11.87 15.79
CA THR A 336 -41.00 11.59 15.13
C THR A 336 -42.16 12.16 15.93
N GLY A 337 -42.15 11.97 17.25
CA GLY A 337 -43.15 12.55 18.16
C GLY A 337 -43.13 14.07 18.13
N TYR A 338 -41.94 14.67 18.15
CA TYR A 338 -41.78 16.12 18.00
C TYR A 338 -42.36 16.63 16.67
N PHE A 339 -42.05 15.97 15.56
CA PHE A 339 -42.60 16.34 14.24
C PHE A 339 -44.11 16.15 14.17
N HIS A 340 -44.65 15.12 14.82
CA HIS A 340 -46.09 14.91 14.90
C HIS A 340 -46.79 16.04 15.67
N VAL A 341 -46.29 16.39 16.86
CA VAL A 341 -46.87 17.44 17.72
C VAL A 341 -46.75 18.83 17.07
N THR A 342 -45.72 19.06 16.25
CA THR A 342 -45.53 20.33 15.52
C THR A 342 -46.20 20.39 14.15
N GLY A 343 -47.10 19.44 13.85
CA GLY A 343 -47.91 19.45 12.64
C GLY A 343 -47.14 19.18 11.33
N CYS A 344 -46.02 18.45 11.37
CA CYS A 344 -45.37 17.93 10.16
C CYS A 344 -46.34 16.98 9.46
N ALA A 345 -46.67 17.22 8.19
CA ALA A 345 -47.57 16.34 7.43
C ALA A 345 -47.03 14.91 7.28
N ARG A 346 -45.69 14.75 7.25
CA ARG A 346 -45.01 13.46 7.06
C ARG A 346 -43.92 13.27 8.12
N PRO A 347 -44.25 13.04 9.41
CA PRO A 347 -43.27 13.02 10.49
C PRO A 347 -42.25 11.88 10.35
N LEU A 348 -42.65 10.73 9.80
CA LEU A 348 -41.75 9.61 9.49
C LEU A 348 -40.74 9.96 8.38
N LEU A 349 -41.12 10.82 7.43
CA LEU A 349 -40.19 11.27 6.40
C LEU A 349 -39.20 12.30 6.98
N ALA A 350 -39.69 13.21 7.82
CA ALA A 350 -38.85 14.22 8.46
C ALA A 350 -37.77 13.61 9.36
N VAL A 351 -38.01 12.46 9.99
CA VAL A 351 -36.98 11.82 10.81
C VAL A 351 -35.90 11.09 9.99
N LEU A 352 -36.18 10.81 8.72
CA LEU A 352 -35.35 9.94 7.87
C LEU A 352 -33.89 10.44 7.72
N PRO A 353 -33.60 11.73 7.45
CA PRO A 353 -32.22 12.19 7.37
C PRO A 353 -31.43 11.90 8.66
N TRP A 354 -32.03 12.12 9.83
CA TRP A 354 -31.38 11.88 11.11
C TRP A 354 -31.13 10.38 11.33
N VAL A 355 -32.12 9.53 11.03
CA VAL A 355 -31.98 8.06 11.13
C VAL A 355 -30.86 7.56 10.22
N LEU A 356 -30.74 8.08 9.00
CA LEU A 356 -29.68 7.69 8.07
C LEU A 356 -28.29 8.07 8.62
N ILE A 357 -28.13 9.27 9.18
CA ILE A 357 -26.89 9.70 9.83
C ILE A 357 -26.55 8.82 11.04
N ALA A 358 -27.54 8.56 11.91
CA ALA A 358 -27.35 7.74 13.11
C ALA A 358 -27.03 6.26 12.76
N ALA A 359 -27.70 5.70 11.75
CA ALA A 359 -27.42 4.35 11.26
C ALA A 359 -26.00 4.25 10.66
N ALA A 360 -25.58 5.26 9.89
CA ALA A 360 -24.22 5.32 9.37
C ALA A 360 -23.18 5.39 10.50
N TYR A 361 -23.44 6.19 11.55
CA TYR A 361 -22.58 6.25 12.73
C TYR A 361 -22.44 4.89 13.44
N LEU A 362 -23.56 4.20 13.68
CA LEU A 362 -23.56 2.85 14.28
C LEU A 362 -22.76 1.86 13.44
N PHE A 363 -22.96 1.90 12.12
CA PHE A 363 -22.26 1.02 11.20
C PHE A 363 -20.76 1.25 11.24
N PHE A 364 -20.29 2.49 11.09
CA PHE A 364 -18.85 2.77 11.03
C PHE A 364 -18.14 2.65 12.36
N SER A 365 -18.79 3.03 13.47
CA SER A 365 -18.20 2.86 14.79
C SER A 365 -17.93 1.40 15.17
N SER A 366 -18.56 0.45 14.49
CA SER A 366 -18.35 -0.99 14.70
C SER A 366 -17.25 -1.61 13.83
N ARG A 367 -16.61 -0.85 12.94
CA ARG A 367 -15.64 -1.39 11.96
C ARG A 367 -14.22 -1.43 12.53
N SER A 368 -13.53 -2.54 12.26
CA SER A 368 -12.08 -2.71 12.42
C SER A 368 -11.34 -2.49 11.09
N LEU A 369 -10.01 -2.48 11.14
CA LEU A 369 -9.16 -2.39 9.94
C LEU A 369 -9.45 -3.54 8.96
N ASP A 370 -9.51 -4.78 9.45
CA ASP A 370 -9.89 -5.96 8.66
C ASP A 370 -11.29 -5.81 8.03
N ALA A 371 -12.23 -5.25 8.78
CA ALA A 371 -13.60 -5.07 8.33
C ALA A 371 -13.75 -3.94 7.30
N LEU A 372 -12.83 -2.96 7.26
CA LEU A 372 -12.82 -1.92 6.23
C LEU A 372 -12.47 -2.48 4.84
N GLY A 373 -11.64 -3.53 4.80
CA GLY A 373 -11.26 -4.22 3.55
C GLY A 373 -12.36 -5.10 2.96
N ARG A 374 -13.38 -5.47 3.74
CA ARG A 374 -14.45 -6.41 3.34
C ARG A 374 -15.76 -5.68 3.01
N PRO A 375 -16.34 -5.87 1.83
CA PRO A 375 -17.64 -5.28 1.49
C PRO A 375 -18.73 -5.82 2.43
N GLY A 376 -19.58 -4.94 2.98
CA GLY A 376 -20.78 -5.36 3.71
C GLY A 376 -21.80 -6.04 2.80
N VAL A 377 -22.85 -6.65 3.36
CA VAL A 377 -23.86 -7.44 2.60
C VAL A 377 -24.48 -6.62 1.44
N MET A 378 -24.93 -5.41 1.72
CA MET A 378 -25.50 -4.51 0.71
C MET A 378 -24.46 -4.10 -0.34
N THR A 379 -23.24 -3.78 0.08
CA THR A 379 -22.14 -3.48 -0.83
C THR A 379 -21.81 -4.67 -1.73
N ALA A 380 -21.79 -5.89 -1.19
CA ALA A 380 -21.53 -7.10 -1.96
C ALA A 380 -22.66 -7.37 -2.96
N ALA A 381 -23.92 -7.04 -2.62
CA ALA A 381 -25.04 -7.11 -3.54
C ALA A 381 -24.91 -6.10 -4.69
N VAL A 382 -24.66 -4.82 -4.40
CA VAL A 382 -24.43 -3.77 -5.42
C VAL A 382 -23.23 -4.14 -6.30
N GLN A 383 -22.12 -4.60 -5.71
CA GLN A 383 -20.95 -5.05 -6.46
C GLN A 383 -21.23 -6.27 -7.33
N ARG A 384 -22.14 -7.17 -6.93
CA ARG A 384 -22.58 -8.29 -7.78
C ARG A 384 -23.43 -7.79 -8.94
N LEU A 385 -24.37 -6.89 -8.68
CA LEU A 385 -25.22 -6.29 -9.71
C LEU A 385 -24.39 -5.54 -10.75
N CYS A 386 -23.54 -4.59 -10.32
CA CYS A 386 -22.67 -3.85 -11.25
C CYS A 386 -21.74 -4.77 -12.05
N ARG A 387 -21.25 -5.86 -11.43
CA ARG A 387 -20.45 -6.87 -12.14
C ARG A 387 -21.28 -7.63 -13.17
N ALA A 388 -22.51 -8.02 -12.84
CA ALA A 388 -23.40 -8.70 -13.77
C ALA A 388 -23.79 -7.78 -14.95
N THR A 389 -24.14 -6.53 -14.67
CA THR A 389 -24.47 -5.53 -15.70
C THR A 389 -23.27 -5.26 -16.60
N ALA A 390 -22.09 -5.03 -16.02
CA ALA A 390 -20.88 -4.81 -16.81
C ALA A 390 -20.49 -6.04 -17.64
N LYS A 391 -20.66 -7.26 -17.11
CA LYS A 391 -20.50 -8.51 -17.87
C LYS A 391 -21.48 -8.61 -19.03
N ALA A 392 -22.73 -8.20 -18.84
CA ALA A 392 -23.75 -8.21 -19.87
C ALA A 392 -23.45 -7.19 -20.99
N VAL A 393 -23.07 -5.96 -20.63
CA VAL A 393 -22.79 -4.88 -21.59
C VAL A 393 -21.53 -5.14 -22.40
N LEU A 394 -20.45 -5.60 -21.75
CA LEU A 394 -19.17 -5.83 -22.41
C LEU A 394 -19.10 -7.17 -23.16
N GLY A 395 -20.03 -8.08 -22.87
CA GLY A 395 -19.95 -9.48 -23.29
C GLY A 395 -19.01 -10.30 -22.42
N ALA A 396 -19.24 -11.63 -22.39
CA ALA A 396 -18.53 -12.54 -21.52
C ALA A 396 -17.02 -12.64 -21.82
N SER A 397 -16.63 -12.52 -23.10
CA SER A 397 -15.24 -12.56 -23.56
C SER A 397 -14.45 -11.33 -23.09
N THR A 398 -14.93 -10.12 -23.38
CA THR A 398 -14.34 -8.86 -22.92
C THR A 398 -14.32 -8.78 -21.40
N TRP A 399 -15.39 -9.22 -20.74
CA TRP A 399 -15.44 -9.27 -19.28
C TRP A 399 -14.39 -10.22 -18.70
N LYS A 400 -14.17 -11.39 -19.30
CA LYS A 400 -13.12 -12.34 -18.90
C LYS A 400 -11.73 -11.69 -19.10
N ALA A 401 -11.48 -11.06 -20.25
CA ALA A 401 -10.23 -10.34 -20.52
C ALA A 401 -9.97 -9.18 -19.53
N MET A 402 -11.03 -8.47 -19.08
CA MET A 402 -10.92 -7.40 -18.08
C MET A 402 -10.82 -7.90 -16.63
N GLN A 403 -11.24 -9.15 -16.38
CA GLN A 403 -11.20 -9.82 -15.07
C GLN A 403 -10.06 -10.82 -14.91
N HIS A 404 -9.32 -11.09 -15.97
CA HIS A 404 -8.09 -11.84 -15.93
C HIS A 404 -7.27 -11.31 -14.76
N ASN A 405 -6.81 -12.25 -13.93
CA ASN A 405 -5.65 -11.94 -13.12
C ASN A 405 -4.59 -11.41 -14.10
N VAL A 406 -3.69 -10.55 -13.66
CA VAL A 406 -2.46 -10.26 -14.42
C VAL A 406 -1.80 -11.56 -14.91
N ALA A 407 -2.08 -12.70 -14.26
CA ALA A 407 -1.80 -14.08 -14.64
C ALA A 407 -2.35 -14.60 -15.99
N GLU A 408 -3.19 -13.89 -16.76
CA GLU A 408 -3.84 -14.49 -17.95
C GLU A 408 -3.78 -13.59 -19.21
N ASP A 409 -3.44 -12.29 -19.10
CA ASP A 409 -2.54 -11.65 -20.12
C ASP A 409 -1.12 -12.23 -19.99
N ALA A 410 -0.82 -12.82 -18.84
CA ALA A 410 0.23 -13.80 -18.64
C ALA A 410 -0.18 -15.24 -19.03
N ALA A 411 -1.22 -15.45 -19.86
CA ALA A 411 -1.41 -16.71 -20.60
C ALA A 411 -0.86 -16.64 -22.04
N ALA A 412 -0.34 -15.48 -22.46
CA ALA A 412 0.79 -15.44 -23.39
C ALA A 412 2.13 -15.68 -22.66
N ASP A 413 2.08 -15.92 -21.35
CA ASP A 413 3.18 -16.12 -20.42
C ASP A 413 2.95 -17.44 -19.65
N ASP A 414 2.24 -18.41 -20.27
CA ASP A 414 2.28 -19.83 -19.85
C ASP A 414 3.65 -20.47 -20.21
N ASP A 415 4.61 -19.62 -20.61
CA ASP A 415 6.07 -19.82 -20.66
C ASP A 415 6.79 -18.97 -19.58
N ALA A 416 6.07 -18.43 -18.59
CA ALA A 416 6.68 -17.92 -17.37
C ALA A 416 7.18 -19.12 -16.56
N PRO A 417 8.49 -19.22 -16.31
CA PRO A 417 9.09 -20.42 -15.77
C PRO A 417 8.53 -20.64 -14.39
N GLN A 418 8.12 -21.87 -14.10
CA GLN A 418 7.89 -22.26 -12.73
C GLN A 418 9.15 -21.92 -11.90
N PRO A 419 9.06 -21.59 -10.61
CA PRO A 419 10.26 -21.26 -9.83
C PRO A 419 11.31 -22.40 -9.79
N ALA A 420 10.92 -23.64 -10.13
CA ALA A 420 11.85 -24.75 -10.41
C ALA A 420 12.69 -24.54 -11.69
N GLU A 421 12.11 -23.92 -12.71
CA GLU A 421 12.81 -23.55 -13.95
C GLU A 421 13.68 -22.29 -13.75
N LEU A 422 13.31 -21.36 -12.85
CA LEU A 422 14.16 -20.20 -12.54
C LEU A 422 15.46 -20.57 -11.80
N VAL A 423 15.44 -21.55 -10.90
CA VAL A 423 16.68 -22.00 -10.24
C VAL A 423 17.61 -22.72 -11.22
N ASP A 424 17.06 -23.47 -12.17
CA ASP A 424 17.84 -24.09 -13.25
C ASP A 424 18.44 -23.04 -14.19
N VAL A 425 17.69 -21.98 -14.51
CA VAL A 425 18.23 -20.85 -15.29
C VAL A 425 19.33 -20.11 -14.50
N ALA A 426 19.13 -19.86 -13.21
CA ALA A 426 20.14 -19.24 -12.35
C ALA A 426 21.44 -20.04 -12.36
N HIS A 427 21.33 -21.36 -12.19
CA HIS A 427 22.45 -22.28 -12.21
C HIS A 427 23.15 -22.30 -13.59
N GLN A 428 22.41 -22.44 -14.69
CA GLN A 428 23.00 -22.44 -16.04
C GLN A 428 23.71 -21.12 -16.36
N ALA A 429 23.13 -19.99 -15.96
CA ALA A 429 23.73 -18.68 -16.17
C ALA A 429 25.00 -18.50 -15.33
N ALA A 430 24.96 -18.83 -14.03
CA ALA A 430 26.12 -18.76 -13.15
C ALA A 430 27.25 -19.71 -13.60
N ALA A 431 26.92 -20.94 -14.03
CA ALA A 431 27.88 -21.90 -14.56
C ALA A 431 28.56 -21.40 -15.83
N ALA A 432 27.82 -20.74 -16.74
CA ALA A 432 28.39 -20.15 -17.95
C ALA A 432 29.37 -19.00 -17.62
N GLY A 433 29.01 -18.12 -16.68
CA GLY A 433 29.92 -17.09 -16.17
C GLY A 433 31.17 -17.69 -15.54
N ALA A 434 31.00 -18.72 -14.70
CA ALA A 434 32.08 -19.42 -14.03
C ALA A 434 33.03 -20.11 -14.99
N GLU A 435 32.54 -20.71 -16.08
CA GLU A 435 33.38 -21.31 -17.13
C GLU A 435 34.27 -20.25 -17.80
N VAL A 436 33.71 -19.08 -18.12
CA VAL A 436 34.49 -17.97 -18.69
C VAL A 436 35.52 -17.45 -17.70
N ALA A 437 35.11 -17.20 -16.45
CA ALA A 437 36.01 -16.75 -15.40
C ALA A 437 37.14 -17.77 -15.13
N MET A 438 36.86 -19.08 -15.16
CA MET A 438 37.88 -20.12 -14.96
C MET A 438 38.88 -20.22 -16.12
N ARG A 439 38.46 -19.95 -17.37
CA ARG A 439 39.40 -19.90 -18.52
C ARG A 439 40.43 -18.79 -18.34
N TRP A 440 39.98 -17.60 -17.94
CA TRP A 440 40.85 -16.47 -17.63
C TRP A 440 41.75 -16.76 -16.42
N TRP A 441 41.21 -17.42 -15.38
CA TRP A 441 41.94 -17.76 -14.16
C TRP A 441 43.04 -18.81 -14.40
N ALA A 442 42.76 -19.84 -15.22
CA ALA A 442 43.72 -20.88 -15.58
C ALA A 442 44.90 -20.35 -16.42
N ASP A 443 44.68 -19.29 -17.19
CA ASP A 443 45.72 -18.56 -17.92
C ASP A 443 46.12 -17.26 -17.20
N HIS A 444 46.31 -17.35 -15.87
CA HIS A 444 46.80 -16.27 -15.01
C HIS A 444 47.99 -15.50 -15.59
N ARG A 445 48.90 -16.18 -16.32
CA ARG A 445 50.06 -15.54 -16.96
C ARG A 445 49.66 -14.63 -18.14
N ALA A 446 48.60 -14.96 -18.87
CA ALA A 446 48.07 -14.08 -19.91
C ALA A 446 47.39 -12.83 -19.33
N LEU A 447 46.80 -12.92 -18.13
CA LEU A 447 46.36 -11.76 -17.35
C LEU A 447 47.58 -10.88 -16.98
N GLU A 448 48.66 -11.44 -16.41
CA GLU A 448 49.89 -10.68 -16.10
C GLU A 448 50.56 -10.01 -17.32
N ILE A 449 50.60 -10.70 -18.48
CA ILE A 449 51.24 -10.17 -19.71
C ILE A 449 50.48 -8.97 -20.28
N GLN A 450 49.16 -8.96 -20.16
CA GLN A 450 48.32 -7.84 -20.63
C GLN A 450 48.24 -6.70 -19.58
N GLU A 451 48.69 -6.92 -18.34
CA GLU A 451 48.68 -5.95 -17.23
C GLU A 451 49.58 -4.73 -17.48
N LYS A 452 50.36 -4.73 -18.57
CA LYS A 452 51.13 -3.56 -19.04
C LYS A 452 50.26 -2.30 -19.25
N GLN A 453 48.93 -2.41 -19.29
CA GLN A 453 47.97 -1.29 -19.31
C GLN A 453 47.25 -1.02 -17.97
N GLY A 454 47.49 -1.84 -16.93
CA GLY A 454 47.07 -1.67 -15.54
C GLY A 454 46.18 -2.81 -15.00
N PRO A 455 46.35 -3.26 -13.74
CA PRO A 455 45.62 -4.40 -13.17
C PRO A 455 44.09 -4.28 -13.12
N ARG A 456 43.57 -3.06 -13.01
CA ARG A 456 42.11 -2.81 -12.98
C ARG A 456 41.43 -3.03 -14.34
N ASP A 457 42.15 -2.85 -15.45
CA ASP A 457 41.55 -2.87 -16.78
C ASP A 457 41.27 -4.29 -17.30
N LEU A 458 42.11 -5.26 -16.88
CA LEU A 458 41.97 -6.67 -17.23
C LEU A 458 40.94 -7.42 -16.40
N VAL A 459 40.88 -7.12 -15.12
CA VAL A 459 39.80 -7.55 -14.24
C VAL A 459 38.46 -7.19 -14.85
N SER A 460 38.29 -5.92 -15.21
CA SER A 460 37.05 -5.47 -15.85
C SER A 460 36.81 -6.22 -17.17
N ARG A 461 37.85 -6.72 -17.87
CA ARG A 461 37.66 -7.59 -19.04
C ARG A 461 37.16 -9.00 -18.67
N ALA A 462 37.78 -9.67 -17.70
CA ALA A 462 37.33 -10.99 -17.26
C ALA A 462 35.89 -10.91 -16.69
N ASP A 463 35.60 -9.90 -15.87
CA ASP A 463 34.27 -9.59 -15.35
C ASP A 463 33.27 -9.32 -16.47
N ARG A 464 33.59 -8.44 -17.44
CA ARG A 464 32.71 -8.16 -18.58
C ARG A 464 32.44 -9.39 -19.43
N GLU A 465 33.46 -10.20 -19.75
CA GLU A 465 33.27 -11.40 -20.57
C GLU A 465 32.46 -12.49 -19.84
N ALA A 466 32.65 -12.61 -18.52
CA ALA A 466 31.83 -13.48 -17.69
C ALA A 466 30.38 -12.97 -17.59
N GLU A 467 30.17 -11.66 -17.41
CA GLU A 467 28.84 -11.06 -17.40
C GLU A 467 28.13 -11.20 -18.76
N ASP A 468 28.86 -11.04 -19.86
CA ASP A 468 28.35 -11.26 -21.21
C ASP A 468 27.91 -12.72 -21.41
N ALA A 469 28.65 -13.68 -20.87
CA ALA A 469 28.25 -15.09 -20.92
C ALA A 469 26.98 -15.37 -20.09
N ILE A 470 26.90 -14.82 -18.87
CA ILE A 470 25.68 -14.87 -18.03
C ILE A 470 24.51 -14.26 -18.79
N ARG A 471 24.67 -13.04 -19.31
CA ARG A 471 23.66 -12.31 -20.07
C ARG A 471 23.25 -13.03 -21.34
N ALA A 472 24.16 -13.71 -22.03
CA ALA A 472 23.83 -14.51 -23.22
C ALA A 472 22.93 -15.69 -22.86
N VAL A 473 23.20 -16.38 -21.74
CA VAL A 473 22.32 -17.44 -21.24
C VAL A 473 20.95 -16.88 -20.87
N LEU A 474 20.92 -15.78 -20.11
CA LEU A 474 19.67 -15.13 -19.70
C LEU A 474 18.87 -14.60 -20.89
N ALA A 475 19.51 -13.98 -21.88
CA ALA A 475 18.84 -13.50 -23.09
C ALA A 475 18.28 -14.64 -23.94
N ARG A 476 18.95 -15.80 -23.95
CA ARG A 476 18.49 -16.99 -24.67
C ARG A 476 17.31 -17.68 -23.98
N LEU A 477 17.41 -17.88 -22.67
CA LEU A 477 16.41 -18.65 -21.90
C LEU A 477 15.26 -17.77 -21.41
N ARG A 478 15.53 -16.50 -21.13
CA ARG A 478 14.65 -15.53 -20.47
C ARG A 478 14.70 -14.14 -21.13
N PRO A 479 14.46 -14.02 -22.45
CA PRO A 479 14.59 -12.76 -23.19
C PRO A 479 13.71 -11.61 -22.68
N ALA A 480 12.65 -11.90 -21.93
CA ALA A 480 11.73 -10.91 -21.38
C ALA A 480 12.10 -10.42 -19.97
N ASP A 481 13.07 -11.06 -19.30
CA ASP A 481 13.48 -10.70 -17.94
C ASP A 481 14.48 -9.53 -17.96
N GLY A 482 14.51 -8.74 -16.87
CA GLY A 482 15.49 -7.67 -16.70
C GLY A 482 16.80 -8.20 -16.17
N VAL A 483 17.89 -7.43 -16.30
CA VAL A 483 19.20 -7.77 -15.72
C VAL A 483 19.79 -6.55 -15.03
N LEU A 484 20.25 -6.72 -13.79
CA LEU A 484 21.05 -5.76 -13.04
C LEU A 484 22.41 -6.43 -12.79
N GLY A 485 23.42 -5.99 -13.53
CA GLY A 485 24.79 -6.47 -13.36
C GLY A 485 25.73 -5.38 -12.87
N GLU A 486 26.85 -5.81 -12.28
CA GLU A 486 27.91 -4.94 -11.78
C GLU A 486 28.57 -4.13 -12.91
N GLU A 487 28.98 -4.79 -14.01
CA GLU A 487 29.75 -4.16 -15.09
C GLU A 487 28.85 -3.64 -16.23
N GLY A 488 27.85 -4.44 -16.63
CA GLY A 488 26.97 -4.15 -17.77
C GLY A 488 25.77 -3.25 -17.44
N GLY A 489 25.64 -2.83 -16.17
CA GLY A 489 24.56 -1.97 -15.70
C GLY A 489 23.17 -2.61 -15.75
N THR A 490 22.14 -1.77 -15.80
CA THR A 490 20.73 -2.22 -15.74
C THR A 490 20.08 -2.28 -17.12
N VAL A 491 19.54 -3.44 -17.46
CA VAL A 491 18.61 -3.66 -18.57
C VAL A 491 17.23 -3.92 -18.00
N ASP A 492 16.26 -3.09 -18.36
CA ASP A 492 14.88 -3.26 -17.92
C ASP A 492 14.19 -4.40 -18.69
N GLY A 493 13.54 -5.31 -17.96
CA GLY A 493 12.70 -6.37 -18.51
C GLY A 493 11.21 -6.06 -18.46
N THR A 494 10.41 -6.95 -19.03
CA THR A 494 8.94 -6.85 -19.11
C THR A 494 8.19 -7.96 -18.38
N SER A 495 8.86 -9.07 -18.03
CA SER A 495 8.25 -10.24 -17.36
C SER A 495 7.96 -10.04 -15.87
N GLY A 496 8.57 -9.02 -15.24
CA GLY A 496 8.49 -8.81 -13.79
C GLY A 496 9.51 -9.64 -12.97
N ILE A 497 10.42 -10.35 -13.64
CA ILE A 497 11.65 -10.90 -13.05
C ILE A 497 12.83 -10.03 -13.47
N ARG A 498 13.75 -9.78 -12.52
CA ARG A 498 15.05 -9.17 -12.76
C ARG A 498 16.13 -10.10 -12.23
N TRP A 499 17.09 -10.43 -13.08
CA TRP A 499 18.30 -11.15 -12.73
C TRP A 499 19.30 -10.18 -12.15
N VAL A 500 19.72 -10.40 -10.91
CA VAL A 500 20.79 -9.65 -10.27
C VAL A 500 22.04 -10.51 -10.37
N VAL A 501 23.09 -9.98 -10.99
CA VAL A 501 24.27 -10.75 -11.40
C VAL A 501 25.56 -10.11 -10.92
N ASP A 502 26.42 -10.92 -10.32
CA ASP A 502 27.80 -10.60 -10.01
C ASP A 502 28.69 -11.62 -10.76
N PRO A 503 29.41 -11.19 -11.81
CA PRO A 503 30.19 -12.09 -12.64
C PRO A 503 31.43 -12.65 -11.94
N ILE A 504 32.08 -11.89 -11.04
CA ILE A 504 33.22 -12.32 -10.22
C ILE A 504 33.20 -11.56 -8.88
N ASP A 505 32.43 -12.07 -7.92
CA ASP A 505 32.47 -11.57 -6.55
C ASP A 505 33.77 -12.03 -5.89
N GLY A 506 34.52 -11.09 -5.33
CA GLY A 506 35.87 -11.33 -4.83
C GLY A 506 36.95 -11.13 -5.88
N THR A 507 36.79 -10.14 -6.75
CA THR A 507 37.71 -9.71 -7.80
C THR A 507 39.18 -9.59 -7.36
N THR A 508 39.42 -9.12 -6.12
CA THR A 508 40.78 -9.07 -5.56
C THR A 508 41.34 -10.48 -5.35
N SER A 509 40.54 -11.40 -4.80
CA SER A 509 40.96 -12.79 -4.65
C SER A 509 41.21 -13.47 -5.99
N TYR A 510 40.35 -13.20 -6.97
CA TYR A 510 40.49 -13.68 -8.33
C TYR A 510 41.85 -13.27 -8.93
N LEU A 511 42.21 -11.99 -8.85
CA LEU A 511 43.49 -11.45 -9.34
C LEU A 511 44.72 -12.09 -8.71
N TYR A 512 44.65 -12.35 -7.40
CA TYR A 512 45.78 -12.90 -6.65
C TYR A 512 45.85 -14.44 -6.74
N GLY A 513 45.09 -15.05 -7.65
CA GLY A 513 45.09 -16.50 -7.88
C GLY A 513 44.55 -17.28 -6.67
N ARG A 514 43.73 -16.65 -5.82
CA ARG A 514 43.12 -17.31 -4.67
C ARG A 514 41.81 -17.99 -5.09
N ALA A 515 41.39 -18.97 -4.29
CA ALA A 515 40.18 -19.75 -4.54
C ALA A 515 38.89 -19.09 -3.99
N ASP A 516 39.00 -18.01 -3.21
CA ASP A 516 37.89 -17.38 -2.49
C ASP A 516 37.19 -16.28 -3.30
N TRP A 517 36.60 -16.70 -4.43
CA TRP A 517 35.74 -15.90 -5.31
C TRP A 517 34.58 -16.75 -5.84
N ALA A 518 33.49 -16.10 -6.27
CA ALA A 518 32.30 -16.79 -6.77
C ALA A 518 31.60 -16.02 -7.90
N VAL A 519 30.73 -16.73 -8.62
CA VAL A 519 29.74 -16.15 -9.54
C VAL A 519 28.38 -16.21 -8.87
N SER A 520 27.67 -15.09 -8.80
CA SER A 520 26.36 -14.99 -8.13
C SER A 520 25.28 -14.58 -9.13
N VAL A 521 24.21 -15.37 -9.23
CA VAL A 521 23.05 -15.05 -10.08
C VAL A 521 21.77 -15.27 -9.27
N ALA A 522 20.94 -14.24 -9.18
CA ALA A 522 19.69 -14.26 -8.41
C ALA A 522 18.51 -13.74 -9.23
N ALA A 523 17.41 -14.50 -9.26
CA ALA A 523 16.14 -14.05 -9.80
C ALA A 523 15.36 -13.28 -8.73
N VAL A 524 15.07 -12.01 -9.00
CA VAL A 524 14.34 -11.11 -8.11
C VAL A 524 13.00 -10.74 -8.73
N ARG A 525 11.93 -10.93 -7.97
CA ARG A 525 10.59 -10.52 -8.39
C ARG A 525 10.41 -9.02 -8.17
N CYS A 526 10.21 -8.28 -9.27
CA CYS A 526 10.18 -6.81 -9.24
C CYS A 526 8.96 -6.21 -8.52
N SER A 527 7.94 -7.00 -8.17
CA SER A 527 6.74 -6.49 -7.48
C SER A 527 6.98 -6.14 -6.02
N ASP A 528 7.92 -6.85 -5.40
CA ASP A 528 8.17 -6.86 -3.95
C ASP A 528 9.67 -6.97 -3.60
N ASP A 529 10.56 -6.92 -4.61
CA ASP A 529 12.01 -7.09 -4.49
C ASP A 529 12.42 -8.39 -3.76
N VAL A 530 11.57 -9.42 -3.88
CA VAL A 530 11.80 -10.71 -3.24
C VAL A 530 12.66 -11.60 -4.13
N VAL A 531 13.74 -12.16 -3.56
CA VAL A 531 14.60 -13.13 -4.25
C VAL A 531 13.87 -14.48 -4.32
N VAL A 532 13.59 -14.98 -5.52
CA VAL A 532 12.77 -16.18 -5.73
C VAL A 532 13.56 -17.43 -6.12
N ALA A 533 14.72 -17.25 -6.76
CA ALA A 533 15.68 -18.30 -7.07
C ALA A 533 17.10 -17.73 -7.09
N ALA A 534 18.11 -18.54 -6.76
CA ALA A 534 19.51 -18.11 -6.78
C ALA A 534 20.46 -19.29 -7.02
N ALA A 535 21.61 -18.97 -7.61
CA ALA A 535 22.77 -19.85 -7.71
C ALA A 535 24.03 -19.05 -7.38
N VAL A 536 24.88 -19.60 -6.51
CA VAL A 536 26.23 -19.14 -6.23
C VAL A 536 27.19 -20.28 -6.58
N VAL A 537 28.11 -20.02 -7.51
CA VAL A 537 29.10 -20.99 -8.00
C VAL A 537 30.48 -20.56 -7.52
N GLU A 538 31.14 -21.43 -6.77
CA GLU A 538 32.51 -21.32 -6.28
C GLU A 538 33.38 -22.30 -7.10
N PRO A 539 33.82 -21.92 -8.31
CA PRO A 539 34.29 -22.90 -9.29
C PRO A 539 35.62 -23.55 -8.93
N VAL A 540 36.51 -22.83 -8.23
CA VAL A 540 37.79 -23.40 -7.76
C VAL A 540 37.56 -24.46 -6.68
N LEU A 541 36.46 -24.36 -5.93
CA LEU A 541 36.08 -25.29 -4.87
C LEU A 541 35.13 -26.40 -5.36
N ASP A 542 34.80 -26.42 -6.65
CA ASP A 542 33.80 -27.31 -7.26
C ASP A 542 32.48 -27.34 -6.46
N ARG A 543 32.03 -26.15 -6.05
CA ARG A 543 30.83 -25.97 -5.22
C ARG A 543 29.81 -25.11 -5.94
N THR A 544 28.61 -25.63 -6.08
CA THR A 544 27.46 -24.89 -6.57
C THR A 544 26.34 -24.96 -5.54
N THR A 545 25.98 -23.81 -5.00
CA THR A 545 24.91 -23.69 -4.01
C THR A 545 23.71 -22.98 -4.63
N THR A 546 22.56 -23.65 -4.62
CA THR A 546 21.31 -23.18 -5.24
C THR A 546 20.20 -23.14 -4.21
N ALA A 547 19.28 -22.20 -4.38
CA ALA A 547 18.07 -22.16 -3.58
C ALA A 547 16.89 -21.67 -4.40
N GLN A 548 15.72 -22.17 -4.03
CA GLN A 548 14.45 -21.71 -4.54
C GLN A 548 13.54 -21.45 -3.35
N ARG A 549 12.82 -20.32 -3.40
CA ARG A 549 11.97 -19.89 -2.29
C ARG A 549 10.94 -20.97 -1.94
N GLY A 550 10.89 -21.37 -0.67
CA GLY A 550 10.04 -22.41 -0.10
C GLY A 550 10.48 -23.86 -0.36
N HIS A 551 11.66 -24.09 -0.96
CA HIS A 551 12.12 -25.42 -1.38
C HIS A 551 13.44 -25.84 -0.73
N GLY A 552 14.08 -24.96 0.04
CA GLY A 552 15.36 -25.21 0.69
C GLY A 552 16.58 -24.88 -0.18
N THR A 553 17.74 -24.99 0.46
CA THR A 553 19.06 -24.77 -0.18
C THR A 553 19.75 -26.10 -0.44
N TYR A 554 20.39 -26.21 -1.60
CA TYR A 554 21.13 -27.39 -2.04
C TYR A 554 22.53 -27.01 -2.48
N CYS A 555 23.54 -27.72 -1.96
CA CYS A 555 24.92 -27.61 -2.41
C CYS A 555 25.29 -28.92 -3.13
N ASN A 556 25.69 -28.82 -4.40
CA ASN A 556 26.00 -29.98 -5.26
C ASN A 556 24.90 -31.07 -5.21
N GLY A 557 23.63 -30.64 -5.26
CA GLY A 557 22.46 -31.53 -5.21
C GLY A 557 22.09 -32.08 -3.83
N ARG A 558 22.87 -31.81 -2.77
CA ARG A 558 22.55 -32.21 -1.39
C ARG A 558 21.90 -31.07 -0.64
N ARG A 559 20.77 -31.32 0.01
CA ARG A 559 20.11 -30.32 0.88
C ARG A 559 21.02 -29.96 2.04
N VAL A 560 21.14 -28.66 2.33
CA VAL A 560 21.95 -28.12 3.42
C VAL A 560 21.09 -27.28 4.36
N THR A 561 21.59 -27.06 5.56
CA THR A 561 21.00 -26.20 6.58
C THR A 561 22.12 -25.44 7.29
N VAL A 562 21.81 -24.25 7.79
CA VAL A 562 22.75 -23.49 8.63
C VAL A 562 23.09 -24.28 9.91
N ASN A 563 24.26 -24.05 10.49
CA ASN A 563 24.63 -24.68 11.77
C ASN A 563 23.81 -24.09 12.92
N ASP A 564 23.30 -24.95 13.80
CA ASP A 564 22.65 -24.54 15.04
C ASP A 564 23.68 -24.36 16.17
N VAL A 565 24.37 -23.22 16.14
CA VAL A 565 25.34 -22.84 17.17
C VAL A 565 24.72 -21.85 18.15
N GLU A 566 24.54 -22.28 19.41
CA GLU A 566 23.91 -21.46 20.45
C GLU A 566 24.86 -20.48 21.14
N SER A 567 26.19 -20.62 20.99
CA SER A 567 27.18 -19.82 21.71
C SER A 567 28.22 -19.20 20.79
N LEU A 568 28.47 -17.89 20.96
CA LEU A 568 29.52 -17.16 20.24
C LEU A 568 30.88 -17.85 20.32
N THR A 569 31.27 -18.40 21.47
CA THR A 569 32.60 -19.02 21.69
C THR A 569 32.85 -20.28 20.85
N HIS A 570 31.81 -20.82 20.23
CA HIS A 570 31.91 -21.95 19.30
C HIS A 570 31.75 -21.54 17.83
N ALA A 571 31.38 -20.29 17.56
CA ALA A 571 31.06 -19.79 16.23
C ALA A 571 32.32 -19.38 15.45
N LEU A 572 32.43 -19.87 14.21
CA LEU A 572 33.32 -19.37 13.17
C LEU A 572 32.59 -18.27 12.39
N ILE A 573 33.14 -17.05 12.41
CA ILE A 573 32.48 -15.89 11.80
C ILE A 573 33.30 -15.33 10.66
N GLU A 574 32.64 -15.17 9.51
CA GLU A 574 33.19 -14.43 8.39
C GLU A 574 32.91 -12.94 8.53
N ILE A 575 33.89 -12.11 8.16
CA ILE A 575 33.79 -10.67 8.25
C ILE A 575 34.19 -10.01 6.93
N ASN A 576 33.59 -8.85 6.62
CA ASN A 576 34.08 -7.90 5.63
C ASN A 576 34.37 -6.55 6.32
N PHE A 577 35.28 -5.77 5.77
CA PHE A 577 35.60 -4.43 6.26
C PHE A 577 34.76 -3.32 5.62
N GLY A 578 34.01 -3.66 4.56
CA GLY A 578 33.12 -2.72 3.89
C GLY A 578 33.85 -1.64 3.08
N ARG A 579 33.12 -0.54 2.84
CA ARG A 579 33.60 0.63 2.09
C ARG A 579 34.62 1.45 2.88
N ASP A 580 35.28 2.39 2.20
CA ASP A 580 36.36 3.19 2.79
C ASP A 580 35.98 3.91 4.10
N ASP A 581 34.74 4.40 4.20
CA ASP A 581 34.19 5.03 5.41
C ASP A 581 33.93 4.04 6.56
N GLN A 582 33.76 2.75 6.26
CA GLN A 582 33.50 1.69 7.23
C GLN A 582 34.79 0.99 7.70
N ARG A 583 35.87 1.10 6.92
CA ARG A 583 37.18 0.49 7.22
C ARG A 583 37.82 1.03 8.51
N GLU A 584 37.53 2.27 8.89
CA GLU A 584 38.03 2.85 10.14
C GLU A 584 37.51 2.09 11.38
N ILE A 585 36.29 1.52 11.29
CA ILE A 585 35.64 0.77 12.37
C ILE A 585 36.12 -0.69 12.41
N ALA A 586 36.72 -1.20 11.32
CA ALA A 586 37.09 -2.61 11.18
C ALA A 586 37.98 -3.11 12.33
N GLY A 587 38.91 -2.29 12.82
CA GLY A 587 39.76 -2.65 13.96
C GLY A 587 38.96 -2.89 15.25
N GLN A 588 37.96 -2.06 15.53
CA GLN A 588 37.08 -2.20 16.69
C GLN A 588 36.17 -3.43 16.55
N MET A 589 35.59 -3.62 15.37
CA MET A 589 34.79 -4.81 15.05
C MET A 589 35.58 -6.10 15.27
N VAL A 590 36.81 -6.18 14.73
CA VAL A 590 37.70 -7.35 14.90
C VAL A 590 38.05 -7.54 16.38
N HIS A 591 38.31 -6.46 17.12
CA HIS A 591 38.57 -6.53 18.56
C HIS A 591 37.40 -7.14 19.34
N GLU A 592 36.18 -6.64 19.12
CA GLU A 592 34.99 -7.11 19.85
C GLU A 592 34.64 -8.55 19.51
N LEU A 593 34.62 -8.89 18.22
CA LEU A 593 34.34 -10.26 17.79
C LEU A 593 35.45 -11.22 18.25
N GLY A 594 36.72 -10.88 18.02
CA GLY A 594 37.85 -11.77 18.28
C GLY A 594 38.02 -12.18 19.74
N ARG A 595 37.40 -11.46 20.68
CA ARG A 595 37.41 -11.78 22.11
C ARG A 595 36.40 -12.84 22.52
N CYS A 596 35.35 -13.04 21.74
CA CYS A 596 34.18 -13.82 22.15
C CYS A 596 33.80 -14.94 21.19
N VAL A 597 34.37 -14.99 19.99
CA VAL A 597 34.09 -16.01 18.99
C VAL A 597 35.16 -17.12 18.98
N ARG A 598 34.85 -18.28 18.36
CA ARG A 598 35.85 -19.35 18.20
C ARG A 598 37.00 -18.91 17.32
N ASP A 599 36.68 -18.34 16.17
CA ASP A 599 37.66 -17.90 15.18
C ASP A 599 37.00 -16.90 14.20
N LEU A 600 37.84 -16.09 13.55
CA LEU A 600 37.45 -15.13 12.53
C LEU A 600 38.07 -15.49 11.19
N ARG A 601 37.29 -15.32 10.12
CA ARG A 601 37.75 -15.45 8.74
C ARG A 601 37.43 -14.19 7.96
N ARG A 602 38.41 -13.71 7.20
CA ARG A 602 38.19 -12.67 6.19
C ARG A 602 38.37 -13.33 4.83
N GLY A 603 37.27 -13.79 4.24
CA GLY A 603 37.24 -14.33 2.88
C GLY A 603 37.35 -13.23 1.83
N GLY A 604 37.47 -13.59 0.55
CA GLY A 604 37.55 -12.64 -0.57
C GLY A 604 36.21 -12.16 -1.12
N SER A 605 35.15 -12.96 -0.95
CA SER A 605 33.85 -12.84 -1.62
C SER A 605 32.70 -12.82 -0.61
N ALA A 606 31.74 -11.91 -0.80
CA ALA A 606 30.55 -11.79 0.04
C ALA A 606 29.51 -12.89 -0.25
N ALA A 607 29.27 -13.20 -1.52
CA ALA A 607 28.43 -14.28 -1.99
C ALA A 607 28.93 -15.64 -1.48
N SER A 608 30.25 -15.89 -1.51
CA SER A 608 30.86 -17.10 -0.94
C SER A 608 30.63 -17.16 0.56
N ALA A 609 30.86 -16.07 1.31
CA ALA A 609 30.64 -16.05 2.75
C ALA A 609 29.17 -16.34 3.13
N LEU A 610 28.20 -15.83 2.36
CA LEU A 610 26.79 -16.17 2.55
C LEU A 610 26.48 -17.63 2.20
N ALA A 611 27.07 -18.17 1.12
CA ALA A 611 26.97 -19.59 0.77
C ALA A 611 27.61 -20.49 1.85
N HIS A 612 28.70 -20.06 2.47
CA HIS A 612 29.35 -20.75 3.58
C HIS A 612 28.44 -20.83 4.81
N VAL A 613 27.71 -19.76 5.14
CA VAL A 613 26.70 -19.78 6.20
C VAL A 613 25.57 -20.75 5.85
N ALA A 614 25.04 -20.68 4.63
CA ALA A 614 23.96 -21.56 4.17
C ALA A 614 24.34 -23.06 4.17
N THR A 615 25.62 -23.36 3.94
CA THR A 615 26.16 -24.74 3.90
C THR A 615 26.70 -25.22 5.23
N GLY A 616 26.76 -24.36 6.25
CA GLY A 616 27.33 -24.68 7.56
C GLY A 616 28.86 -24.77 7.57
N THR A 617 29.56 -24.25 6.56
CA THR A 617 31.03 -24.11 6.58
C THR A 617 31.49 -22.84 7.29
N ALA A 618 30.58 -21.92 7.56
CA ALA A 618 30.70 -20.82 8.52
C ALA A 618 29.40 -20.74 9.36
N ASP A 619 29.49 -20.21 10.58
CA ASP A 619 28.32 -20.10 11.46
C ASP A 619 27.59 -18.75 11.29
N ALA A 620 28.33 -17.73 10.89
CA ALA A 620 27.79 -16.41 10.61
C ALA A 620 28.66 -15.60 9.64
N VAL A 621 28.09 -14.57 9.02
CA VAL A 621 28.82 -13.52 8.31
C VAL A 621 28.32 -12.13 8.73
N TRP A 622 29.26 -11.21 8.91
CA TRP A 622 28.99 -9.78 8.97
C TRP A 622 29.74 -9.06 7.84
N ALA A 623 28.99 -8.58 6.85
CA ALA A 623 29.51 -7.92 5.67
C ALA A 623 28.84 -6.56 5.46
N PRO A 624 29.47 -5.47 5.94
CA PRO A 624 28.94 -4.13 5.75
C PRO A 624 29.15 -3.63 4.32
N GLY A 625 28.23 -2.79 3.87
CA GLY A 625 28.36 -1.96 2.68
C GLY A 625 28.27 -2.64 1.33
N LEU A 626 27.58 -3.78 1.25
CA LEU A 626 27.38 -4.56 0.03
C LEU A 626 26.41 -3.91 -0.96
N SER A 627 26.65 -4.17 -2.24
CA SER A 627 25.73 -3.92 -3.34
C SER A 627 24.69 -5.03 -3.46
N PRO A 628 23.59 -4.82 -4.21
CA PRO A 628 22.59 -5.86 -4.46
C PRO A 628 23.17 -7.14 -5.07
N TRP A 629 24.14 -7.02 -5.99
CA TRP A 629 24.73 -8.17 -6.68
C TRP A 629 25.60 -9.04 -5.77
N ASP A 630 26.34 -8.42 -4.84
CA ASP A 630 27.14 -9.12 -3.82
C ASP A 630 26.31 -10.05 -2.91
N CYS A 631 25.04 -9.70 -2.64
CA CYS A 631 24.27 -10.33 -1.56
C CYS A 631 22.96 -11.00 -1.98
N ALA A 632 22.31 -10.60 -3.08
CA ALA A 632 20.98 -11.10 -3.44
C ALA A 632 20.90 -12.63 -3.51
N GLY A 633 21.89 -13.27 -4.14
CA GLY A 633 21.96 -14.73 -4.22
C GLY A 633 22.11 -15.36 -2.84
N GLY A 634 23.13 -14.93 -2.09
CA GLY A 634 23.46 -15.46 -0.78
C GLY A 634 22.37 -15.29 0.28
N VAL A 635 21.60 -14.19 0.25
CA VAL A 635 20.46 -13.99 1.15
C VAL A 635 19.45 -15.12 1.02
N LEU A 636 19.05 -15.48 -0.21
CA LEU A 636 18.09 -16.56 -0.43
C LEU A 636 18.67 -17.90 0.04
N LEU A 637 19.96 -18.17 -0.21
CA LEU A 637 20.61 -19.39 0.23
C LEU A 637 20.53 -19.56 1.75
N VAL A 638 20.78 -18.49 2.52
CA VAL A 638 20.75 -18.54 3.99
C VAL A 638 19.31 -18.71 4.50
N GLU A 639 18.35 -17.95 3.98
CA GLU A 639 16.94 -18.04 4.39
C GLU A 639 16.38 -19.45 4.19
N GLU A 640 16.60 -20.03 3.02
CA GLU A 640 16.10 -21.37 2.67
C GLU A 640 16.84 -22.50 3.39
N ALA A 641 18.06 -22.24 3.86
CA ALA A 641 18.82 -23.12 4.76
C ALA A 641 18.37 -23.02 6.23
N GLY A 642 17.40 -22.14 6.55
CA GLY A 642 16.87 -21.95 7.91
C GLY A 642 17.56 -20.85 8.73
N GLY A 643 18.41 -20.04 8.09
CA GLY A 643 19.07 -18.90 8.73
C GLY A 643 18.22 -17.62 8.72
N SER A 644 18.70 -16.63 9.46
CA SER A 644 18.20 -15.25 9.43
C SER A 644 19.21 -14.35 8.75
N VAL A 645 18.71 -13.44 7.91
CA VAL A 645 19.47 -12.40 7.21
C VAL A 645 18.87 -11.05 7.56
N GLY A 646 19.70 -10.03 7.78
CA GLY A 646 19.26 -8.69 8.13
C GLY A 646 20.41 -7.72 8.31
N ASP A 647 20.13 -6.56 8.90
CA ASP A 647 21.14 -5.60 9.34
C ASP A 647 21.10 -5.45 10.87
N LEU A 648 21.83 -4.47 11.42
CA LEU A 648 21.85 -4.22 12.86
C LEU A 648 20.51 -3.70 13.41
N THR A 649 19.59 -3.24 12.55
CA THR A 649 18.24 -2.79 12.92
C THR A 649 17.23 -3.94 13.02
N GLY A 650 17.41 -5.00 12.23
CA GLY A 650 16.55 -6.18 12.27
C GLY A 650 16.68 -7.11 11.05
N PRO A 651 15.97 -8.25 11.05
CA PRO A 651 15.88 -9.15 9.90
C PRO A 651 15.22 -8.49 8.68
N SER A 652 15.70 -8.82 7.49
CA SER A 652 15.18 -8.37 6.19
C SER A 652 14.60 -9.55 5.43
N ALA A 653 13.42 -10.02 5.85
CA ALA A 653 12.84 -11.23 5.28
C ALA A 653 12.52 -11.08 3.79
N GLY A 654 13.12 -11.95 2.98
CA GLY A 654 12.87 -12.13 1.56
C GLY A 654 13.71 -11.30 0.61
N SER A 655 14.55 -10.40 1.12
CA SER A 655 15.35 -9.46 0.34
C SER A 655 16.60 -9.06 1.11
N TRP A 656 17.49 -8.28 0.52
CA TRP A 656 18.68 -7.78 1.21
C TRP A 656 18.39 -6.47 1.97
N PRO A 657 19.13 -6.15 3.04
CA PRO A 657 19.00 -4.89 3.77
C PRO A 657 19.28 -3.68 2.89
N ALA A 658 18.42 -2.66 2.97
CA ALA A 658 18.56 -1.43 2.19
C ALA A 658 19.81 -0.60 2.55
N THR A 659 20.41 -0.86 3.71
CA THR A 659 21.68 -0.26 4.16
C THR A 659 22.89 -0.80 3.39
N GLY A 660 22.76 -1.98 2.77
CA GLY A 660 23.88 -2.77 2.26
C GLY A 660 24.64 -3.52 3.36
N ASP A 661 24.33 -3.31 4.64
CA ASP A 661 25.00 -4.00 5.73
C ASP A 661 24.32 -5.33 6.04
N VAL A 662 25.03 -6.44 5.83
CA VAL A 662 24.46 -7.78 5.90
C VAL A 662 25.03 -8.56 7.08
N LEU A 663 24.15 -8.93 8.01
CA LEU A 663 24.35 -9.94 9.04
C LEU A 663 23.55 -11.19 8.68
N ALA A 664 24.21 -12.34 8.58
CA ALA A 664 23.54 -13.61 8.34
C ALA A 664 24.05 -14.71 9.27
N ALA A 665 23.15 -15.47 9.90
CA ALA A 665 23.48 -16.55 10.85
C ALA A 665 22.22 -17.39 11.18
N HIS A 666 22.36 -18.48 11.92
CA HIS A 666 21.20 -19.13 12.58
C HIS A 666 20.50 -18.13 13.55
N PRO A 667 19.17 -18.14 13.70
CA PRO A 667 18.43 -17.10 14.43
C PRO A 667 18.93 -16.80 15.85
N ALA A 668 19.36 -17.83 16.59
CA ALA A 668 19.91 -17.67 17.95
C ALA A 668 21.25 -16.93 17.96
N LEU A 669 22.15 -17.26 17.03
CA LEU A 669 23.46 -16.63 16.88
C LEU A 669 23.33 -15.22 16.29
N TRP A 670 22.40 -15.04 15.35
CA TRP A 670 22.09 -13.75 14.72
C TRP A 670 21.75 -12.69 15.77
N ALA A 671 20.89 -13.03 16.73
CA ALA A 671 20.49 -12.13 17.81
C ALA A 671 21.68 -11.72 18.71
N GLN A 672 22.57 -12.66 19.01
CA GLN A 672 23.77 -12.41 19.83
C GLN A 672 24.76 -11.50 19.09
N LEU A 673 25.01 -11.77 17.82
CA LEU A 673 25.93 -10.95 17.00
C LEU A 673 25.42 -9.54 16.81
N ARG A 674 24.12 -9.37 16.57
CA ARG A 674 23.52 -8.05 16.50
C ARG A 674 23.73 -7.26 17.79
N ALA A 675 23.50 -7.88 18.94
CA ALA A 675 23.66 -7.22 20.24
C ALA A 675 25.11 -6.79 20.50
N LEU A 676 26.07 -7.58 20.01
CA LEU A 676 27.50 -7.29 20.12
C LEU A 676 27.96 -6.20 19.14
N LEU A 677 27.49 -6.23 17.89
CA LEU A 677 27.95 -5.34 16.82
C LEU A 677 27.23 -3.99 16.80
N ALA A 678 25.97 -3.90 17.24
CA ALA A 678 25.21 -2.65 17.23
C ALA A 678 25.93 -1.49 17.96
N PRO A 679 26.51 -1.66 19.16
CA PRO A 679 27.26 -0.59 19.83
C PRO A 679 28.50 -0.14 19.07
N VAL A 680 29.18 -1.05 18.35
CA VAL A 680 30.42 -0.76 17.61
C VAL A 680 30.15 0.16 16.41
N TYR A 681 29.03 -0.08 15.72
CA TYR A 681 28.63 0.69 14.54
C TYR A 681 27.72 1.89 14.88
N THR A 682 27.45 2.14 16.17
CA THR A 682 26.77 3.36 16.63
C THR A 682 27.81 4.45 16.89
N ILE A 683 28.35 5.06 15.83
CA ILE A 683 29.18 6.27 16.01
C ILE A 683 28.26 7.43 16.44
N THR A 684 28.58 7.94 17.63
CA THR A 684 28.12 9.18 18.24
C THR A 684 28.01 10.31 17.21
N VAL A 685 26.81 10.82 16.98
CA VAL A 685 26.55 12.06 16.24
C VAL A 685 27.15 13.26 16.97
#